data_AF-A0A9W6HLB7-F1
#
_entry.id   AF-A0A9W6HLB7-F1
#
_cell.length_a   1.000
_cell.length_b   1.000
_cell.length_c   1.000
_cell.angle_alpha   90.00
_cell.angle_beta   90.00
_cell.angle_gamma   90.00
#
_symmetry.space_group_name_H-M   'P 1'
#
loop_
_entity.id
_entity.type
_entity.pdbx_description
1 polymer ?
#
loop_
_entity_poly.entity_id
_entity_poly.type
_entity_poly.pdbx_seq_one_letter_code
_entity_poly.pdbx_strand_id
1 'polypeptide(L)'
;MHTRTQASTPARSVRTKALVAIIAAAVAVLSSLAGAGVAHADPARSKAGVQAATTGVPTNIMKTAVGAGFDPENIISDALFYDGNAMSAGEIQAFLDAKIGSCGNGKCLNVLTTGISSRDAWYSAVTGDLVCSAIQGGTMRVSDLIYRVQVACGISAKAILVTLQKEQGLVTNSAPSDWNLRAAMGASCPDTEPCDPAFAGVGPQILKGVQQLKIYKAGRFAKQPGINFIGYSPDSSCGGTTLNIRNYATAALYNYTPYQPNAASLAAGWGLGDGCSSYGNRNFYNYYTSWFGSAQGDALQVVQVSGTSERYLVSGGSRWTLSTDEIAAQFTWIASVSRVSRDQLNTYADMGKAKRAVRARDGSVFMIDSGQRMRLQDVPQVGDFGWTASALPLADDGQLARYRDGGYLQRVVQSGGTTWLIQGGARRQVVDLGLLARYGISPSYSSVSDAALSEYRAGAPVIDAGLYRSGASIKVQTDAGVYSLSGTVSESRFTSAARELAPDSFVFLKESAALPLRVSTAGRAYVLSDDGWIKVSLVEYPSSLPFTPVGQGALTGIPLNATVDGPHFVREHSDSTVFLLSGGGLQPVSRADQTWISRTYGVSPQVIVLTDGVIADASTPEGLAKSSTGVAYLLDGARAFRLRDCAQVADWGGNCAALRTVSDQVLAGYGAVGNLQPLIRTSDAVWLVQGGQRRQVIDPSILAPYGIGPNSTAVSTSTANQLPIGEPVLAPGVYTNSSGSFVVATGGGSFTLSAGQAVGAMTALSRPLVDSSFAKIAIAGAMPSRVRSDGRSFVLTDAGWLDVDSSMYGDSSLFMAMPSGAWRGIPLAATDHGPHFVRSGTDEYLVSGGSAQSVAGASERAQITAVYGVAPTVWNLVADSLVGVRLVYDLIVTDANGAAYLIDGSKKYRLDCGQVVDFAKACTSLRTVSAAALGKMTDGGALAPLLRSGDNTLWLPQGGARREVPDPRVLAPYGIGTSSSSVSDRVLARLKLGAPVLGAGFYDDGAGTVRFVTSTGASLDTRPAQRIGTVIAGAKRITSESLAFQPVNGNLPDRITAAGRRFVLTSEGLLEVSAAAYGALPFSELPGGSTAGLPMAGSERRPHFVREQSTSTVYLASGGLSPAGDESHRAAISAVYGVPTHVWVVPDGALS
;
A
#
# COMPACT_ATOMS: atom_id res chain seq x y z
N MET A 1 -61.32 4.85 -7.91
CA MET A 1 -62.17 3.98 -8.76
C MET A 1 -61.27 2.86 -9.29
N HIS A 2 -61.21 1.69 -8.65
CA HIS A 2 -62.01 0.48 -8.94
C HIS A 2 -61.75 -0.03 -10.38
N THR A 3 -61.21 -1.23 -10.65
CA THR A 3 -61.41 -2.53 -9.97
C THR A 3 -60.47 -3.63 -10.51
N ARG A 4 -59.96 -4.51 -9.60
CA ARG A 4 -59.86 -6.01 -9.64
C ARG A 4 -59.06 -6.71 -10.77
N THR A 5 -58.31 -7.82 -10.58
CA THR A 5 -58.32 -8.91 -9.57
C THR A 5 -57.06 -9.82 -9.67
N GLN A 6 -56.52 -10.23 -8.51
CA GLN A 6 -56.13 -11.61 -8.04
C GLN A 6 -55.40 -12.61 -8.98
N ALA A 7 -54.45 -13.47 -8.55
CA ALA A 7 -53.94 -13.86 -7.23
C ALA A 7 -52.63 -14.67 -7.34
N SER A 8 -51.70 -14.49 -6.39
CA SER A 8 -51.09 -15.53 -5.51
C SER A 8 -49.72 -15.08 -4.95
N THR A 9 -49.65 -15.00 -3.63
CA THR A 9 -48.48 -14.76 -2.76
C THR A 9 -48.23 -16.04 -1.93
N PRO A 10 -47.20 -16.15 -1.06
CA PRO A 10 -45.93 -15.40 -0.95
C PRO A 10 -44.70 -16.31 -0.74
N ALA A 11 -43.50 -15.74 -0.87
CA ALA A 11 -42.28 -16.28 -0.27
C ALA A 11 -41.60 -15.20 0.58
N ARG A 12 -41.00 -15.66 1.69
CA ARG A 12 -40.02 -15.01 2.58
C ARG A 12 -40.52 -14.11 3.73
N SER A 13 -40.49 -14.72 4.90
CA SER A 13 -39.78 -14.21 6.09
C SER A 13 -38.73 -15.28 6.49
N VAL A 14 -37.67 -15.10 7.29
CA VAL A 14 -36.86 -14.00 7.85
C VAL A 14 -35.68 -14.75 8.52
N ARG A 15 -34.42 -14.29 8.40
CA ARG A 15 -33.23 -14.48 9.30
C ARG A 15 -32.86 -15.94 9.70
N THR A 16 -31.60 -16.37 9.76
CA THR A 16 -30.54 -15.90 10.68
C THR A 16 -29.23 -16.63 10.34
N LYS A 17 -28.10 -15.96 10.59
CA LYS A 17 -26.73 -16.49 10.55
C LYS A 17 -26.51 -17.58 11.61
N ALA A 18 -25.59 -18.53 11.38
CA ALA A 18 -24.33 -18.67 12.16
C ALA A 18 -23.67 -20.08 12.06
N LEU A 19 -22.34 -20.05 12.13
CA LEU A 19 -21.37 -21.05 12.61
C LEU A 19 -21.14 -22.35 11.81
N VAL A 20 -19.88 -22.57 11.40
CA VAL A 20 -19.18 -23.87 11.58
C VAL A 20 -17.71 -23.61 11.89
N ALA A 21 -17.21 -24.21 12.97
CA ALA A 21 -15.79 -24.39 13.28
C ALA A 21 -15.58 -25.77 13.93
N ILE A 22 -14.45 -26.41 13.60
CA ILE A 22 -13.63 -27.35 14.41
C ILE A 22 -13.89 -28.89 14.36
N ILE A 23 -12.94 -29.59 13.70
CA ILE A 23 -12.02 -30.70 14.14
C ILE A 23 -12.55 -32.08 14.64
N ALA A 24 -12.16 -33.11 13.86
CA ALA A 24 -11.52 -34.43 14.16
C ALA A 24 -12.19 -35.67 14.80
N ALA A 25 -11.50 -36.80 14.48
CA ALA A 25 -11.49 -38.19 15.01
C ALA A 25 -12.41 -39.19 14.27
N ALA A 26 -12.02 -40.43 13.91
CA ALA A 26 -10.89 -41.31 14.27
C ALA A 26 -10.63 -42.36 13.14
N VAL A 27 -9.38 -42.67 12.76
CA VAL A 27 -8.48 -43.82 13.15
C VAL A 27 -8.83 -45.22 12.59
N ALA A 28 -7.92 -45.75 11.75
CA ALA A 28 -7.36 -47.15 11.70
C ALA A 28 -6.86 -47.43 10.25
N VAL A 29 -5.57 -47.56 9.89
CA VAL A 29 -4.45 -48.44 10.32
C VAL A 29 -4.46 -49.85 9.70
N LEU A 30 -3.40 -50.13 8.91
CA LEU A 30 -2.75 -51.42 8.55
C LEU A 30 -3.55 -52.43 7.69
N SER A 31 -3.03 -52.87 6.53
CA SER A 31 -2.06 -53.97 6.53
C SER A 31 -1.19 -54.07 5.26
N SER A 32 0.10 -54.20 5.54
CA SER A 32 1.26 -54.61 4.74
C SER A 32 1.38 -56.13 4.58
N LEU A 33 2.19 -56.59 3.62
CA LEU A 33 3.11 -57.78 3.64
C LEU A 33 3.66 -57.96 2.20
N ALA A 34 4.88 -58.40 1.87
CA ALA A 34 6.23 -58.59 2.42
C ALA A 34 7.01 -59.27 1.25
N GLY A 35 8.34 -59.30 1.10
CA GLY A 35 9.50 -58.91 1.91
C GLY A 35 10.71 -58.61 0.98
N ALA A 36 11.72 -57.86 1.43
CA ALA A 36 12.89 -58.26 2.23
C ALA A 36 13.98 -59.00 1.41
N GLY A 37 15.26 -58.56 1.37
CA GLY A 37 15.84 -57.40 2.05
C GLY A 37 17.34 -57.10 1.84
N VAL A 38 17.76 -56.15 2.67
CA VAL A 38 19.06 -55.92 3.38
C VAL A 38 20.38 -55.62 2.64
N ALA A 39 20.72 -54.31 2.69
CA ALA A 39 21.97 -53.63 3.06
C ALA A 39 23.32 -53.93 2.36
N HIS A 40 24.05 -52.86 2.00
CA HIS A 40 25.24 -52.38 2.73
C HIS A 40 25.61 -50.91 2.35
N ALA A 41 25.78 -50.08 3.39
CA ALA A 41 26.66 -48.92 3.59
C ALA A 41 26.94 -47.85 2.49
N ASP A 42 26.56 -46.61 2.84
CA ASP A 42 27.04 -45.29 2.35
C ASP A 42 28.50 -45.00 2.83
N PRO A 43 29.29 -44.02 2.30
CA PRO A 43 28.88 -42.60 2.36
C PRO A 43 29.42 -41.59 1.30
N ALA A 44 28.71 -40.44 1.26
CA ALA A 44 29.13 -39.05 0.97
C ALA A 44 29.32 -38.65 -0.52
N ARG A 45 28.88 -37.47 -0.99
CA ARG A 45 28.63 -36.16 -0.34
C ARG A 45 27.66 -35.31 -1.19
N SER A 46 26.91 -34.45 -0.51
CA SER A 46 25.75 -33.66 -0.94
C SER A 46 26.04 -32.40 -1.77
N LYS A 47 24.98 -31.97 -2.48
CA LYS A 47 24.78 -30.73 -3.26
C LYS A 47 24.71 -29.46 -2.41
N ALA A 48 25.17 -28.34 -2.99
CA ALA A 48 24.60 -26.97 -2.95
C ALA A 48 25.31 -26.19 -4.08
N GLY A 49 24.73 -25.38 -4.96
CA GLY A 49 23.54 -24.53 -4.87
C GLY A 49 23.97 -23.07 -4.76
N VAL A 50 24.19 -22.36 -5.87
CA VAL A 50 24.22 -20.87 -5.92
C VAL A 50 23.61 -20.36 -7.23
N GLN A 51 22.71 -19.39 -7.08
CA GLN A 51 21.82 -18.77 -8.04
C GLN A 51 22.55 -17.80 -9.01
N ALA A 52 22.09 -17.74 -10.26
CA ALA A 52 22.41 -16.68 -11.21
C ALA A 52 21.15 -15.87 -11.53
N ALA A 53 21.30 -14.54 -11.53
CA ALA A 53 20.24 -13.55 -11.68
C ALA A 53 19.51 -13.64 -13.03
N THR A 54 18.17 -13.58 -12.99
CA THR A 54 17.29 -13.63 -14.16
C THR A 54 16.86 -12.24 -14.60
N THR A 55 17.40 -11.75 -15.71
CA THR A 55 16.75 -10.76 -16.58
C THR A 55 15.88 -11.51 -17.59
N GLY A 56 14.57 -11.55 -17.34
CA GLY A 56 13.60 -12.28 -18.18
C GLY A 56 13.24 -11.54 -19.46
N VAL A 57 13.76 -12.02 -20.59
CA VAL A 57 13.15 -11.86 -21.92
C VAL A 57 12.07 -12.95 -22.07
N PRO A 58 10.90 -12.70 -22.69
CA PRO A 58 9.81 -13.68 -22.70
C PRO A 58 10.18 -14.92 -23.53
N THR A 59 10.35 -16.06 -22.88
CA THR A 59 10.46 -17.37 -23.55
C THR A 59 9.08 -17.98 -23.76
N ASN A 60 8.40 -17.58 -24.84
CA ASN A 60 7.30 -18.36 -25.41
C ASN A 60 7.76 -19.00 -26.72
N ILE A 61 8.56 -20.06 -26.62
CA ILE A 61 8.67 -21.05 -27.69
C ILE A 61 7.93 -22.28 -27.18
N MET A 62 6.64 -22.39 -27.52
CA MET A 62 5.90 -23.61 -27.31
C MET A 62 6.52 -24.72 -28.17
N LYS A 63 6.91 -25.82 -27.53
CA LYS A 63 7.31 -27.06 -28.21
C LYS A 63 6.02 -27.72 -28.73
N THR A 64 5.66 -27.47 -29.99
CA THR A 64 4.64 -28.28 -30.68
C THR A 64 5.12 -29.72 -30.72
N ALA A 65 4.21 -30.69 -30.53
CA ALA A 65 4.51 -32.11 -30.72
C ALA A 65 5.01 -32.34 -32.16
N VAL A 66 6.13 -33.03 -32.30
CA VAL A 66 6.82 -33.26 -33.57
C VAL A 66 5.92 -34.10 -34.48
N GLY A 67 5.67 -33.65 -35.71
CA GLY A 67 4.81 -34.35 -36.68
C GLY A 67 3.29 -34.12 -36.55
N ALA A 68 2.81 -33.47 -35.48
CA ALA A 68 1.38 -33.16 -35.34
C ALA A 68 0.95 -32.10 -36.39
N GLY A 69 -0.05 -32.43 -37.20
CA GLY A 69 -0.62 -31.52 -38.21
C GLY A 69 0.10 -31.48 -39.57
N PHE A 70 1.08 -32.36 -39.82
CA PHE A 70 1.68 -32.47 -41.16
C PHE A 70 0.63 -32.94 -42.18
N ASP A 71 0.35 -32.11 -43.18
CA ASP A 71 -0.50 -32.46 -44.33
C ASP A 71 0.38 -32.63 -45.57
N PRO A 72 0.51 -33.86 -46.12
CA PRO A 72 1.35 -34.10 -47.29
C PRO A 72 0.83 -33.38 -48.56
N GLU A 73 -0.43 -32.95 -48.58
CA GLU A 73 -1.03 -32.18 -49.69
C GLU A 73 -0.85 -30.66 -49.55
N ASN A 74 -0.51 -30.18 -48.35
CA ASN A 74 -0.37 -28.75 -48.03
C ASN A 74 0.64 -28.52 -46.89
N ILE A 75 1.94 -28.68 -47.18
CA ILE A 75 3.01 -28.64 -46.18
C ILE A 75 3.18 -27.24 -45.58
N ILE A 76 3.08 -26.19 -46.41
CA ILE A 76 3.16 -24.78 -46.00
C ILE A 76 2.36 -23.93 -46.99
N SER A 77 1.73 -22.85 -46.51
CA SER A 77 0.97 -21.92 -47.35
C SER A 77 1.87 -21.10 -48.30
N ASP A 78 1.35 -20.77 -49.49
CA ASP A 78 2.01 -19.86 -50.44
C ASP A 78 2.34 -18.49 -49.81
N ALA A 79 1.44 -17.98 -48.95
CA ALA A 79 1.59 -16.68 -48.30
C ALA A 79 2.83 -16.63 -47.38
N LEU A 80 3.16 -17.73 -46.70
CA LEU A 80 4.32 -17.82 -45.83
C LEU A 80 5.61 -18.18 -46.57
N PHE A 81 5.53 -19.02 -47.61
CA PHE A 81 6.69 -19.50 -48.34
C PHE A 81 7.26 -18.47 -49.32
N TYR A 82 6.38 -17.71 -49.98
CA TYR A 82 6.73 -16.68 -50.97
C TYR A 82 6.69 -15.25 -50.42
N ASP A 83 6.76 -15.08 -49.09
CA ASP A 83 6.84 -13.78 -48.43
C ASP A 83 8.24 -13.15 -48.60
N GLY A 84 8.41 -12.29 -49.60
CA GLY A 84 9.66 -11.57 -49.86
C GLY A 84 10.07 -10.56 -48.78
N ASN A 85 9.25 -10.34 -47.75
CA ASN A 85 9.50 -9.42 -46.66
C ASN A 85 9.46 -10.11 -45.28
N ALA A 86 9.59 -11.44 -45.24
CA ALA A 86 9.36 -12.24 -44.04
C ALA A 86 10.27 -11.91 -42.84
N MET A 87 11.51 -11.48 -43.10
CA MET A 87 12.47 -11.00 -42.09
C MET A 87 13.36 -9.90 -42.67
N SER A 88 13.76 -8.95 -41.83
CA SER A 88 14.84 -7.99 -42.09
C SER A 88 16.23 -8.64 -41.88
N ALA A 89 17.28 -8.03 -42.42
CA ALA A 89 18.66 -8.50 -42.22
C ALA A 89 19.04 -8.60 -40.73
N GLY A 90 18.60 -7.63 -39.91
CA GLY A 90 18.82 -7.64 -38.46
C GLY A 90 18.11 -8.79 -37.75
N GLU A 91 16.85 -9.09 -38.11
CA GLU A 91 16.11 -10.23 -37.54
C GLU A 91 16.73 -11.57 -37.94
N ILE A 92 17.24 -11.69 -39.17
CA ILE A 92 17.94 -12.90 -39.62
C ILE A 92 19.23 -13.07 -38.83
N GLN A 93 20.00 -12.01 -38.63
CA GLN A 93 21.22 -12.03 -37.84
C GLN A 93 20.93 -12.46 -36.40
N ALA A 94 19.96 -11.82 -35.75
CA ALA A 94 19.55 -12.15 -34.38
C ALA A 94 19.07 -13.61 -34.25
N PHE A 95 18.34 -14.12 -35.25
CA PHE A 95 17.91 -15.51 -35.29
C PHE A 95 19.09 -16.48 -35.37
N LEU A 96 20.06 -16.22 -36.25
CA LEU A 96 21.27 -17.02 -36.38
C LEU A 96 22.11 -16.98 -35.08
N ASP A 97 22.28 -15.81 -34.47
CA ASP A 97 22.97 -15.67 -33.19
C ASP A 97 22.30 -16.48 -32.08
N ALA A 98 20.97 -16.46 -32.02
CA ALA A 98 20.20 -17.22 -31.03
C ALA A 98 20.29 -18.75 -31.25
N LYS A 99 20.36 -19.21 -32.50
CA LYS A 99 20.38 -20.65 -32.82
C LYS A 99 21.77 -21.27 -32.78
N ILE A 100 22.81 -20.52 -33.13
CA ILE A 100 24.20 -20.98 -33.16
C ILE A 100 24.92 -20.70 -31.83
N GLY A 101 24.65 -19.54 -31.22
CA GLY A 101 25.42 -19.05 -30.08
C GLY A 101 26.86 -18.70 -30.46
N SER A 102 27.83 -19.23 -29.72
CA SER A 102 29.26 -18.95 -29.95
C SER A 102 29.82 -19.79 -31.09
N CYS A 103 30.51 -19.15 -32.03
CA CYS A 103 31.15 -19.85 -33.15
C CYS A 103 32.52 -20.40 -32.76
N GLY A 104 32.73 -21.71 -32.92
CA GLY A 104 33.93 -22.43 -32.49
C GLY A 104 35.08 -22.43 -33.49
N ASN A 105 34.84 -22.13 -34.77
CA ASN A 105 35.88 -22.20 -35.82
C ASN A 105 35.85 -21.03 -36.83
N GLY A 106 35.09 -19.97 -36.54
CA GLY A 106 34.93 -18.80 -37.41
C GLY A 106 34.11 -19.03 -38.70
N LYS A 107 33.60 -20.25 -38.91
CA LYS A 107 32.90 -20.65 -40.15
C LYS A 107 31.36 -20.66 -40.02
N CYS A 108 30.82 -20.26 -38.87
CA CYS A 108 29.39 -20.33 -38.58
C CYS A 108 28.60 -19.19 -39.25
N LEU A 109 27.36 -19.44 -39.66
CA LEU A 109 26.58 -18.47 -40.46
C LEU A 109 26.39 -17.11 -39.78
N ASN A 110 26.37 -17.06 -38.44
CA ASN A 110 26.18 -15.80 -37.71
C ASN A 110 27.41 -14.89 -37.70
N VAL A 111 28.60 -15.42 -37.95
CA VAL A 111 29.87 -14.64 -38.01
C VAL A 111 30.50 -14.61 -39.41
N LEU A 112 30.09 -15.53 -40.29
CA LEU A 112 30.66 -15.67 -41.62
C LEU A 112 30.28 -14.51 -42.55
N THR A 113 31.25 -14.06 -43.34
CA THR A 113 31.04 -13.15 -44.48
C THR A 113 31.20 -13.92 -45.79
N THR A 114 30.35 -13.62 -46.76
CA THR A 114 30.35 -14.28 -48.08
C THR A 114 30.23 -13.25 -49.20
N GLY A 115 30.73 -13.59 -50.39
CA GLY A 115 30.67 -12.76 -51.59
C GLY A 115 29.76 -13.35 -52.66
N ILE A 116 29.05 -12.49 -53.38
CA ILE A 116 28.37 -12.83 -54.64
C ILE A 116 28.65 -11.75 -55.70
N SER A 117 28.64 -12.13 -56.98
CA SER A 117 28.70 -11.17 -58.09
C SER A 117 27.33 -10.48 -58.28
N SER A 118 27.33 -9.24 -58.80
CA SER A 118 26.09 -8.58 -59.24
C SER A 118 25.45 -9.34 -60.39
N ARG A 119 24.12 -9.33 -60.46
CA ARG A 119 23.34 -10.04 -61.48
C ARG A 119 22.09 -9.25 -61.87
N ASP A 120 21.75 -9.32 -63.15
CA ASP A 120 20.52 -8.73 -63.67
C ASP A 120 19.28 -9.54 -63.26
N ALA A 121 18.09 -8.96 -63.48
CA ALA A 121 16.83 -9.63 -63.25
C ALA A 121 16.71 -10.89 -64.13
N TRP A 122 16.24 -11.99 -63.53
CA TRP A 122 16.09 -13.28 -64.19
C TRP A 122 14.61 -13.66 -64.30
N TYR A 123 14.19 -14.01 -65.51
CA TYR A 123 12.83 -14.37 -65.86
C TYR A 123 12.77 -15.82 -66.35
N SER A 124 11.63 -16.46 -66.12
CA SER A 124 11.35 -17.79 -66.63
C SER A 124 11.25 -17.76 -68.16
N ALA A 125 12.06 -18.57 -68.84
CA ALA A 125 11.98 -18.70 -70.30
C ALA A 125 10.67 -19.38 -70.78
N VAL A 126 9.95 -20.07 -69.88
CA VAL A 126 8.73 -20.82 -70.20
C VAL A 126 7.49 -19.94 -70.10
N THR A 127 7.43 -19.05 -69.11
CA THR A 127 6.22 -18.30 -68.75
C THR A 127 6.39 -16.78 -68.86
N GLY A 128 7.63 -16.28 -68.88
CA GLY A 128 7.93 -14.85 -68.78
C GLY A 128 7.88 -14.30 -67.36
N ASP A 129 7.50 -15.10 -66.36
CA ASP A 129 7.38 -14.64 -64.97
C ASP A 129 8.75 -14.31 -64.35
N LEU A 130 8.79 -13.26 -63.52
CA LEU A 130 9.98 -12.89 -62.77
C LEU A 130 10.35 -13.99 -61.77
N VAL A 131 11.59 -14.48 -61.86
CA VAL A 131 12.16 -15.41 -60.87
C VAL A 131 12.85 -14.61 -59.79
N CYS A 132 13.82 -13.77 -60.13
CA CYS A 132 14.43 -12.84 -59.20
C CYS A 132 14.68 -11.49 -59.87
N SER A 133 14.44 -10.37 -59.18
CA SER A 133 14.90 -9.06 -59.62
C SER A 133 16.44 -8.95 -59.57
N ALA A 134 16.99 -7.87 -60.10
CA ALA A 134 18.43 -7.64 -60.11
C ALA A 134 19.00 -7.60 -58.67
N ILE A 135 20.12 -8.29 -58.47
CA ILE A 135 20.79 -8.37 -57.17
C ILE A 135 22.15 -7.70 -57.29
N GLN A 136 22.37 -6.68 -56.47
CA GLN A 136 23.68 -6.07 -56.33
C GLN A 136 24.61 -6.98 -55.51
N GLY A 137 25.75 -7.33 -56.09
CA GLY A 137 26.78 -8.14 -55.46
C GLY A 137 27.69 -7.38 -54.52
N GLY A 138 28.69 -8.08 -53.99
CA GLY A 138 29.65 -7.58 -52.99
C GLY A 138 29.90 -8.60 -51.88
N THR A 139 30.77 -8.24 -50.94
CA THR A 139 31.04 -9.03 -49.72
C THR A 139 30.18 -8.53 -48.57
N MET A 140 29.44 -9.43 -47.92
CA MET A 140 28.47 -9.10 -46.87
C MET A 140 28.33 -10.23 -45.85
N ARG A 141 27.64 -9.99 -44.73
CA ARG A 141 27.26 -11.07 -43.80
C ARG A 141 26.26 -12.02 -44.45
N VAL A 142 26.21 -13.26 -44.01
CA VAL A 142 25.22 -14.23 -44.51
C VAL A 142 23.79 -13.75 -44.29
N SER A 143 23.52 -13.08 -43.17
CA SER A 143 22.21 -12.48 -42.86
C SER A 143 21.77 -11.42 -43.89
N ASP A 144 22.69 -10.54 -44.28
CA ASP A 144 22.46 -9.53 -45.33
C ASP A 144 22.20 -10.19 -46.70
N LEU A 145 22.93 -11.25 -47.01
CA LEU A 145 22.74 -12.00 -48.25
C LEU A 145 21.34 -12.65 -48.29
N ILE A 146 20.94 -13.34 -47.22
CA ILE A 146 19.62 -13.98 -47.12
C ILE A 146 18.52 -12.93 -47.30
N TYR A 147 18.65 -11.77 -46.65
CA TYR A 147 17.71 -10.66 -46.82
C TYR A 147 17.62 -10.19 -48.27
N ARG A 148 18.77 -9.92 -48.93
CA ARG A 148 18.80 -9.46 -50.33
C ARG A 148 18.17 -10.46 -51.28
N VAL A 149 18.47 -11.75 -51.10
CA VAL A 149 17.94 -12.84 -51.92
C VAL A 149 16.45 -13.07 -51.64
N GLN A 150 16.00 -12.96 -50.39
CA GLN A 150 14.59 -13.00 -50.01
C GLN A 150 13.78 -11.94 -50.78
N VAL A 151 14.23 -10.69 -50.71
CA VAL A 151 13.55 -9.55 -51.35
C VAL A 151 13.57 -9.71 -52.87
N ALA A 152 14.73 -10.04 -53.46
CA ALA A 152 14.86 -10.10 -54.91
C ALA A 152 14.07 -11.25 -55.54
N CYS A 153 14.05 -12.42 -54.91
CA CYS A 153 13.39 -13.62 -55.45
C CYS A 153 11.96 -13.83 -54.92
N GLY A 154 11.54 -13.10 -53.89
CA GLY A 154 10.23 -13.28 -53.25
C GLY A 154 10.08 -14.68 -52.66
N ILE A 155 11.08 -15.13 -51.90
CA ILE A 155 11.09 -16.39 -51.13
C ILE A 155 11.44 -16.03 -49.69
N SER A 156 10.64 -16.48 -48.74
CA SER A 156 10.75 -16.15 -47.32
C SER A 156 12.10 -16.53 -46.70
N ALA A 157 12.75 -15.60 -45.99
CA ALA A 157 13.99 -15.90 -45.26
C ALA A 157 13.79 -17.03 -44.24
N LYS A 158 12.58 -17.18 -43.68
CA LYS A 158 12.23 -18.30 -42.79
C LYS A 158 12.34 -19.63 -43.53
N ALA A 159 11.86 -19.72 -44.77
CA ALA A 159 12.00 -20.91 -45.61
C ALA A 159 13.46 -21.16 -46.05
N ILE A 160 14.24 -20.10 -46.29
CA ILE A 160 15.68 -20.19 -46.61
C ILE A 160 16.44 -20.78 -45.41
N LEU A 161 16.22 -20.23 -44.20
CA LEU A 161 16.86 -20.69 -42.96
C LEU A 161 16.51 -22.15 -42.65
N VAL A 162 15.24 -22.54 -42.79
CA VAL A 162 14.83 -23.94 -42.60
C VAL A 162 15.50 -24.86 -43.61
N THR A 163 15.63 -24.43 -44.87
CA THR A 163 16.31 -25.22 -45.89
C THR A 163 17.81 -25.37 -45.57
N LEU A 164 18.51 -24.29 -45.21
CA LEU A 164 19.92 -24.34 -44.78
C LEU A 164 20.16 -25.33 -43.61
N GLN A 165 19.20 -25.41 -42.69
CA GLN A 165 19.25 -26.38 -41.60
C GLN A 165 18.99 -27.80 -42.07
N LYS A 166 17.94 -27.99 -42.86
CA LYS A 166 17.53 -29.30 -43.34
C LYS A 166 18.62 -29.96 -44.19
N GLU A 167 19.28 -29.18 -45.04
CA GLU A 167 20.25 -29.70 -46.02
C GLU A 167 21.65 -29.91 -45.41
N GLN A 168 22.14 -28.98 -44.58
CA GLN A 168 23.51 -29.05 -44.06
C GLN A 168 23.63 -28.78 -42.55
N GLY A 169 22.52 -28.65 -41.81
CA GLY A 169 22.53 -28.41 -40.36
C GLY A 169 23.09 -27.04 -39.95
N LEU A 170 23.21 -26.09 -40.90
CA LEU A 170 24.04 -24.90 -40.71
C LEU A 170 23.50 -23.86 -39.73
N VAL A 171 22.19 -23.86 -39.44
CA VAL A 171 21.56 -22.85 -38.59
C VAL A 171 21.77 -23.14 -37.10
N THR A 172 22.09 -24.37 -36.73
CA THR A 172 22.40 -24.75 -35.33
C THR A 172 23.83 -25.23 -35.13
N ASN A 173 24.67 -25.22 -36.17
CA ASN A 173 26.03 -25.77 -36.11
C ASN A 173 27.04 -24.69 -35.70
N SER A 174 27.69 -24.88 -34.55
CA SER A 174 28.72 -23.99 -34.01
C SER A 174 30.14 -24.27 -34.51
N ALA A 175 30.34 -25.32 -35.33
CA ALA A 175 31.63 -25.62 -35.96
C ALA A 175 31.44 -26.33 -37.32
N PRO A 176 30.82 -25.68 -38.33
CA PRO A 176 30.56 -26.31 -39.62
C PRO A 176 31.84 -26.65 -40.37
N SER A 177 31.81 -27.77 -41.10
CA SER A 177 32.91 -28.20 -41.97
C SER A 177 32.90 -27.42 -43.29
N ASP A 178 34.03 -27.45 -44.02
CA ASP A 178 34.11 -26.84 -45.36
C ASP A 178 33.13 -27.48 -46.35
N TRP A 179 32.79 -28.76 -46.16
CA TRP A 179 31.75 -29.41 -46.95
C TRP A 179 30.37 -28.79 -46.69
N ASN A 180 30.00 -28.60 -45.42
CA ASN A 180 28.70 -28.00 -45.09
C ASN A 180 28.54 -26.61 -45.70
N LEU A 181 29.61 -25.81 -45.72
CA LEU A 181 29.58 -24.48 -46.34
C LEU A 181 29.58 -24.53 -47.87
N ARG A 182 30.29 -25.48 -48.50
CA ARG A 182 30.32 -25.63 -49.97
C ARG A 182 28.98 -26.07 -50.53
N ALA A 183 28.26 -26.93 -49.81
CA ALA A 183 26.98 -27.51 -50.21
C ALA A 183 25.78 -26.94 -49.43
N ALA A 184 25.84 -25.68 -48.99
CA ALA A 184 24.96 -25.10 -47.97
C ALA A 184 23.44 -25.33 -48.17
N MET A 185 22.95 -25.37 -49.41
CA MET A 185 21.55 -25.72 -49.71
C MET A 185 21.40 -27.01 -50.54
N GLY A 186 22.49 -27.74 -50.79
CA GLY A 186 22.49 -28.96 -51.63
C GLY A 186 22.20 -28.71 -53.12
N ALA A 187 22.20 -27.45 -53.57
CA ALA A 187 21.84 -27.11 -54.94
C ALA A 187 23.01 -27.43 -55.90
N SER A 188 22.79 -28.30 -56.88
CA SER A 188 23.82 -28.75 -57.83
C SER A 188 25.04 -29.41 -57.16
N CYS A 189 24.80 -30.16 -56.09
CA CYS A 189 25.79 -30.95 -55.35
C CYS A 189 25.32 -32.40 -55.19
N PRO A 190 25.67 -33.33 -56.11
CA PRO A 190 25.29 -34.73 -55.99
C PRO A 190 25.95 -35.39 -54.76
N ASP A 191 25.25 -36.33 -54.10
CA ASP A 191 25.71 -36.92 -52.83
C ASP A 191 27.04 -37.72 -52.94
N THR A 192 27.39 -38.18 -54.14
CA THR A 192 28.60 -39.00 -54.40
C THR A 192 29.63 -38.30 -55.29
N GLU A 193 29.41 -37.04 -55.67
CA GLU A 193 30.30 -36.27 -56.56
C GLU A 193 30.60 -34.89 -55.98
N PRO A 194 31.71 -34.23 -56.39
CA PRO A 194 31.94 -32.84 -56.01
C PRO A 194 30.79 -31.92 -56.47
N CYS A 195 30.45 -30.93 -55.66
CA CYS A 195 29.59 -29.83 -56.10
C CYS A 195 30.14 -29.19 -57.38
N ASP A 196 29.24 -28.77 -58.27
CA ASP A 196 29.62 -27.93 -59.41
C ASP A 196 30.41 -26.70 -58.89
N PRO A 197 31.68 -26.51 -59.32
CA PRO A 197 32.52 -25.42 -58.84
C PRO A 197 31.89 -24.03 -59.02
N ALA A 198 30.99 -23.85 -60.00
CA ALA A 198 30.31 -22.58 -60.24
C ALA A 198 29.28 -22.22 -59.15
N PHE A 199 28.82 -23.21 -58.37
CA PHE A 199 27.81 -23.03 -57.33
C PHE A 199 28.30 -23.39 -55.93
N ALA A 200 29.58 -23.76 -55.77
CA ALA A 200 30.14 -24.11 -54.47
C ALA A 200 30.34 -22.87 -53.57
N GLY A 201 29.91 -22.99 -52.30
CA GLY A 201 30.07 -21.95 -51.27
C GLY A 201 28.76 -21.29 -50.86
N VAL A 202 28.72 -20.72 -49.65
CA VAL A 202 27.50 -20.22 -49.01
C VAL A 202 26.74 -19.21 -49.88
N GLY A 203 27.46 -18.26 -50.50
CA GLY A 203 26.86 -17.23 -51.36
C GLY A 203 26.16 -17.82 -52.59
N PRO A 204 26.90 -18.51 -53.46
CA PRO A 204 26.36 -19.17 -54.64
C PRO A 204 25.26 -20.20 -54.32
N GLN A 205 25.39 -20.98 -53.23
CA GLN A 205 24.40 -21.96 -52.80
C GLN A 205 23.07 -21.33 -52.38
N ILE A 206 23.10 -20.25 -51.59
CA ILE A 206 21.87 -19.54 -51.20
C ILE A 206 21.17 -18.98 -52.43
N LEU A 207 21.92 -18.35 -53.32
CA LEU A 207 21.35 -17.77 -54.54
C LEU A 207 20.72 -18.86 -55.43
N LYS A 208 21.47 -19.93 -55.73
CA LYS A 208 21.02 -21.00 -56.62
C LYS A 208 19.86 -21.78 -56.02
N GLY A 209 19.91 -22.11 -54.73
CA GLY A 209 18.85 -22.83 -54.03
C GLY A 209 17.54 -22.04 -54.01
N VAL A 210 17.59 -20.74 -53.72
CA VAL A 210 16.40 -19.87 -53.73
C VAL A 210 15.84 -19.67 -55.13
N GLN A 211 16.72 -19.44 -56.11
CA GLN A 211 16.37 -19.44 -57.53
C GLN A 211 15.63 -20.72 -57.93
N GLN A 212 16.09 -21.86 -57.45
CA GLN A 212 15.49 -23.16 -57.71
C GLN A 212 14.09 -23.30 -57.07
N LEU A 213 13.93 -22.87 -55.82
CA LEU A 213 12.62 -22.86 -55.14
C LEU A 213 11.62 -21.94 -55.84
N LYS A 214 12.08 -20.82 -56.41
CA LYS A 214 11.23 -19.86 -57.12
C LYS A 214 10.88 -20.28 -58.54
N ILE A 215 11.84 -20.83 -59.31
CA ILE A 215 11.59 -21.29 -60.69
C ILE A 215 10.59 -22.45 -60.73
N TYR A 216 10.45 -23.23 -59.65
CA TYR A 216 9.41 -24.26 -59.58
C TYR A 216 8.00 -23.73 -59.76
N LYS A 217 7.70 -22.55 -59.20
CA LYS A 217 6.44 -21.84 -59.45
C LYS A 217 6.50 -21.05 -60.74
N ALA A 218 7.48 -20.14 -60.85
CA ALA A 218 7.54 -19.20 -61.95
C ALA A 218 7.65 -19.89 -63.32
N GLY A 219 8.43 -20.98 -63.43
CA GLY A 219 8.64 -21.72 -64.68
C GLY A 219 7.74 -22.94 -64.88
N ARG A 220 6.73 -23.16 -64.02
CA ARG A 220 5.86 -24.35 -64.05
C ARG A 220 6.63 -25.68 -64.15
N PHE A 221 7.74 -25.79 -63.43
CA PHE A 221 8.64 -26.94 -63.53
C PHE A 221 8.07 -28.18 -62.82
N ALA A 222 8.15 -29.33 -63.50
CA ALA A 222 7.77 -30.66 -63.00
C ALA A 222 6.44 -30.68 -62.21
N LYS A 223 6.48 -30.84 -60.88
CA LYS A 223 5.26 -30.91 -60.05
C LYS A 223 4.65 -29.52 -59.89
N GLN A 224 3.33 -29.43 -60.10
CA GLN A 224 2.50 -28.24 -59.90
C GLN A 224 1.29 -28.59 -59.01
N PRO A 225 0.53 -27.61 -58.49
CA PRO A 225 -0.71 -27.90 -57.77
C PRO A 225 -1.64 -28.80 -58.59
N GLY A 226 -2.20 -29.82 -57.95
CA GLY A 226 -2.99 -30.88 -58.56
C GLY A 226 -2.51 -32.28 -58.17
N ILE A 227 -3.06 -33.28 -58.85
CA ILE A 227 -2.85 -34.71 -58.57
C ILE A 227 -1.45 -35.14 -59.01
N ASN A 228 -0.62 -35.60 -58.08
CA ASN A 228 0.74 -36.07 -58.32
C ASN A 228 1.01 -37.36 -57.52
N PHE A 229 1.71 -38.33 -58.09
CA PHE A 229 2.23 -39.47 -57.33
C PHE A 229 3.55 -39.11 -56.66
N ILE A 230 3.67 -39.34 -55.34
CA ILE A 230 4.88 -39.06 -54.57
C ILE A 230 5.34 -40.35 -53.87
N GLY A 231 6.59 -40.76 -54.11
CA GLY A 231 7.20 -41.93 -53.47
C GLY A 231 7.56 -41.69 -52.00
N TYR A 232 7.63 -42.76 -51.20
CA TYR A 232 8.14 -42.70 -49.83
C TYR A 232 9.67 -42.73 -49.75
N SER A 233 10.34 -43.30 -50.76
CA SER A 233 11.79 -43.50 -50.83
C SER A 233 12.27 -43.52 -52.29
N PRO A 234 13.56 -43.29 -52.58
CA PRO A 234 14.16 -43.60 -53.88
C PRO A 234 14.03 -45.07 -54.27
N ASP A 235 13.99 -45.98 -53.30
CA ASP A 235 13.72 -47.39 -53.54
C ASP A 235 12.24 -47.59 -53.91
N SER A 236 12.00 -47.97 -55.16
CA SER A 236 10.65 -48.22 -55.68
C SER A 236 9.87 -49.30 -54.90
N SER A 237 10.55 -50.22 -54.21
CA SER A 237 9.91 -51.26 -53.40
C SER A 237 9.18 -50.70 -52.17
N CYS A 238 9.52 -49.47 -51.74
CA CYS A 238 8.88 -48.76 -50.65
C CYS A 238 7.52 -48.14 -51.02
N GLY A 239 7.17 -48.09 -52.31
CA GLY A 239 5.90 -47.53 -52.78
C GLY A 239 5.75 -46.02 -52.57
N GLY A 240 4.49 -45.56 -52.56
CA GLY A 240 4.11 -44.16 -52.46
C GLY A 240 2.58 -43.99 -52.50
N THR A 241 2.12 -42.74 -52.53
CA THR A 241 0.69 -42.43 -52.69
C THR A 241 0.48 -41.29 -53.68
N THR A 242 -0.73 -41.26 -54.25
CA THR A 242 -1.20 -40.14 -55.06
C THR A 242 -1.76 -39.06 -54.14
N LEU A 243 -1.23 -37.85 -54.26
CA LEU A 243 -1.59 -36.68 -53.45
C LEU A 243 -2.18 -35.59 -54.33
N ASN A 244 -3.21 -34.89 -53.86
CA ASN A 244 -3.70 -33.68 -54.50
C ASN A 244 -2.99 -32.45 -53.90
N ILE A 245 -1.85 -32.07 -54.47
CA ILE A 245 -1.04 -30.95 -53.98
C ILE A 245 -1.83 -29.64 -54.12
N ARG A 246 -2.07 -28.93 -53.00
CA ARG A 246 -3.02 -27.81 -52.96
C ARG A 246 -2.44 -26.44 -53.31
N ASN A 247 -1.12 -26.27 -53.23
CA ASN A 247 -0.47 -24.97 -53.48
C ASN A 247 0.94 -25.10 -54.06
N TYR A 248 1.48 -23.97 -54.55
CA TYR A 248 2.78 -23.94 -55.23
C TYR A 248 3.95 -24.12 -54.27
N ALA A 249 3.83 -23.73 -53.02
CA ALA A 249 4.87 -23.91 -52.01
C ALA A 249 5.12 -25.40 -51.72
N THR A 250 4.05 -26.17 -51.56
CA THR A 250 4.10 -27.62 -51.37
C THR A 250 4.64 -28.31 -52.62
N ALA A 251 4.22 -27.88 -53.81
CA ALA A 251 4.79 -28.38 -55.07
C ALA A 251 6.30 -28.10 -55.17
N ALA A 252 6.76 -26.90 -54.81
CA ALA A 252 8.17 -26.53 -54.80
C ALA A 252 8.99 -27.40 -53.84
N LEU A 253 8.48 -27.72 -52.65
CA LEU A 253 9.13 -28.60 -51.69
C LEU A 253 9.29 -30.05 -52.21
N TYR A 254 8.29 -30.59 -52.92
CA TYR A 254 8.40 -31.90 -53.57
C TYR A 254 9.21 -31.91 -54.87
N ASN A 255 9.45 -30.74 -55.47
CA ASN A 255 10.43 -30.60 -56.55
C ASN A 255 11.86 -30.51 -55.99
N TYR A 256 12.04 -29.89 -54.83
CA TYR A 256 13.34 -29.76 -54.17
C TYR A 256 13.80 -31.05 -53.49
N THR A 257 12.91 -31.71 -52.73
CA THR A 257 13.16 -33.01 -52.10
C THR A 257 12.01 -33.98 -52.42
N PRO A 258 12.18 -34.90 -53.39
CA PRO A 258 11.06 -35.54 -54.09
C PRO A 258 10.46 -36.77 -53.40
N TYR A 259 10.40 -36.77 -52.06
CA TYR A 259 9.81 -37.88 -51.29
C TYR A 259 8.93 -37.36 -50.14
N GLN A 260 7.82 -38.06 -49.89
CA GLN A 260 6.95 -37.81 -48.73
C GLN A 260 7.36 -38.74 -47.57
N PRO A 261 7.17 -38.33 -46.31
CA PRO A 261 7.42 -39.21 -45.18
C PRO A 261 6.37 -40.34 -45.14
N ASN A 262 6.80 -41.56 -44.81
CA ASN A 262 5.89 -42.66 -44.51
C ASN A 262 5.42 -42.60 -43.03
N ALA A 263 4.51 -43.50 -42.65
CA ALA A 263 3.96 -43.54 -41.29
C ALA A 263 5.05 -43.72 -40.21
N ALA A 264 6.07 -44.55 -40.45
CA ALA A 264 7.19 -44.75 -39.53
C ALA A 264 8.00 -43.46 -39.31
N SER A 265 8.30 -42.73 -40.40
CA SER A 265 8.98 -41.44 -40.35
C SER A 265 8.18 -40.38 -39.59
N LEU A 266 6.86 -40.31 -39.77
CA LEU A 266 6.00 -39.38 -39.05
C LEU A 266 5.91 -39.72 -37.56
N ALA A 267 5.80 -41.02 -37.21
CA ALA A 267 5.76 -41.49 -35.83
C ALA A 267 7.08 -41.26 -35.07
N ALA A 268 8.22 -41.34 -35.77
CA ALA A 268 9.54 -41.14 -35.17
C ALA A 268 9.82 -39.68 -34.75
N GLY A 269 9.01 -38.72 -35.19
CA GLY A 269 9.21 -37.30 -34.87
C GLY A 269 10.53 -36.75 -35.41
N TRP A 270 11.53 -36.56 -34.53
CA TRP A 270 12.91 -36.17 -34.90
C TRP A 270 13.81 -37.37 -35.17
N GLY A 271 13.40 -38.57 -34.76
CA GLY A 271 14.17 -39.80 -34.89
C GLY A 271 14.16 -40.38 -36.32
N LEU A 272 14.87 -41.51 -36.43
CA LEU A 272 14.90 -42.33 -37.64
C LEU A 272 13.68 -43.26 -37.66
N GLY A 273 13.13 -43.46 -38.85
CA GLY A 273 12.09 -44.46 -39.10
C GLY A 273 12.69 -45.78 -39.59
N ASP A 274 11.96 -46.46 -40.48
CA ASP A 274 12.39 -47.69 -41.15
C ASP A 274 13.19 -47.45 -42.45
N GLY A 275 13.56 -48.52 -43.16
CA GLY A 275 14.30 -48.46 -44.42
C GLY A 275 13.59 -47.74 -45.58
N CYS A 276 12.30 -47.42 -45.44
CA CYS A 276 11.51 -46.69 -46.42
C CYS A 276 11.22 -45.24 -46.00
N SER A 277 11.83 -44.78 -44.91
CA SER A 277 11.56 -43.48 -44.33
C SER A 277 12.35 -42.36 -45.01
N SER A 278 11.64 -41.40 -45.60
CA SER A 278 12.20 -40.11 -46.02
C SER A 278 11.93 -39.01 -44.99
N TYR A 279 12.89 -38.10 -44.83
CA TYR A 279 12.88 -37.10 -43.74
C TYR A 279 12.79 -35.65 -44.22
N GLY A 280 13.10 -35.36 -45.49
CA GLY A 280 13.32 -34.00 -45.95
C GLY A 280 12.13 -33.06 -45.72
N ASN A 281 10.97 -33.37 -46.28
CA ASN A 281 9.77 -32.54 -46.15
C ASN A 281 9.19 -32.56 -44.73
N ARG A 282 9.31 -33.69 -44.01
CA ARG A 282 8.99 -33.79 -42.59
C ARG A 282 9.83 -32.81 -41.76
N ASN A 283 11.14 -32.83 -41.95
CA ASN A 283 12.08 -31.99 -41.21
C ASN A 283 11.88 -30.52 -41.56
N PHE A 284 11.58 -30.18 -42.82
CA PHE A 284 11.18 -28.81 -43.20
C PHE A 284 9.99 -28.34 -42.35
N TYR A 285 8.90 -29.11 -42.32
CA TYR A 285 7.71 -28.78 -41.54
C TYR A 285 8.01 -28.67 -40.04
N ASN A 286 8.75 -29.63 -39.48
CA ASN A 286 9.09 -29.64 -38.05
C ASN A 286 9.96 -28.43 -37.66
N TYR A 287 10.97 -28.08 -38.45
CA TYR A 287 11.81 -26.90 -38.19
C TYR A 287 11.00 -25.62 -38.35
N TYR A 288 10.21 -25.49 -39.42
CA TYR A 288 9.40 -24.29 -39.65
C TYR A 288 8.40 -24.07 -38.51
N THR A 289 7.66 -25.11 -38.13
CA THR A 289 6.67 -25.01 -37.04
C THR A 289 7.30 -24.79 -35.68
N SER A 290 8.45 -25.42 -35.42
CA SER A 290 9.19 -25.21 -34.17
C SER A 290 9.79 -23.82 -34.05
N TRP A 291 10.13 -23.15 -35.15
CA TRP A 291 10.85 -21.88 -35.11
C TRP A 291 9.96 -20.67 -35.36
N PHE A 292 8.92 -20.83 -36.18
CA PHE A 292 8.14 -19.72 -36.71
C PHE A 292 6.63 -19.87 -36.54
N GLY A 293 6.15 -20.97 -35.93
CA GLY A 293 4.72 -21.21 -35.71
C GLY A 293 4.01 -21.86 -36.89
N SER A 294 2.69 -21.66 -37.01
CA SER A 294 1.85 -22.35 -38.00
C SER A 294 2.40 -22.24 -39.43
N ALA A 295 2.51 -23.37 -40.13
CA ALA A 295 2.86 -23.40 -41.56
C ALA A 295 1.70 -22.93 -42.47
N GLN A 296 0.52 -22.60 -41.91
CA GLN A 296 -0.65 -22.17 -42.66
C GLN A 296 -1.01 -20.68 -42.44
N GLY A 297 -0.24 -19.96 -41.63
CA GLY A 297 -0.46 -18.54 -41.31
C GLY A 297 -1.32 -18.30 -40.06
N ASP A 298 -1.56 -17.02 -39.77
CA ASP A 298 -2.29 -16.51 -38.58
C ASP A 298 -3.75 -16.09 -38.90
N ALA A 299 -4.39 -16.70 -39.90
CA ALA A 299 -5.72 -16.33 -40.35
C ALA A 299 -6.73 -16.30 -39.20
N LEU A 300 -7.55 -15.25 -39.13
CA LEU A 300 -8.55 -15.08 -38.07
C LEU A 300 -9.66 -16.11 -38.22
N GLN A 301 -9.86 -16.96 -37.22
CA GLN A 301 -10.90 -17.97 -37.21
C GLN A 301 -12.02 -17.59 -36.25
N VAL A 302 -13.25 -17.97 -36.58
CA VAL A 302 -14.38 -17.96 -35.65
C VAL A 302 -14.62 -19.39 -35.21
N VAL A 303 -14.36 -19.69 -33.93
CA VAL A 303 -14.51 -21.03 -33.37
C VAL A 303 -15.67 -21.09 -32.39
N GLN A 304 -16.40 -22.20 -32.38
CA GLN A 304 -17.46 -22.49 -31.42
C GLN A 304 -17.10 -23.74 -30.62
N VAL A 305 -17.25 -23.69 -29.29
CA VAL A 305 -17.00 -24.85 -28.44
C VAL A 305 -18.10 -25.89 -28.66
N SER A 306 -17.71 -27.09 -29.06
CA SER A 306 -18.61 -28.21 -29.33
C SER A 306 -19.58 -28.44 -28.16
N GLY A 307 -20.88 -28.53 -28.47
CA GLY A 307 -21.94 -28.72 -27.47
C GLY A 307 -22.40 -27.46 -26.75
N THR A 308 -21.87 -26.28 -27.08
CA THR A 308 -22.26 -24.99 -26.46
C THR A 308 -22.52 -23.92 -27.54
N SER A 309 -23.05 -22.76 -27.13
CA SER A 309 -23.16 -21.56 -27.97
C SER A 309 -21.94 -20.63 -27.85
N GLU A 310 -20.93 -20.97 -27.03
CA GLU A 310 -19.78 -20.10 -26.80
C GLU A 310 -18.92 -19.98 -28.06
N ARG A 311 -18.68 -18.74 -28.50
CA ARG A 311 -17.89 -18.42 -29.68
C ARG A 311 -16.68 -17.56 -29.34
N TYR A 312 -15.60 -17.79 -30.08
CA TYR A 312 -14.32 -17.12 -29.91
C TYR A 312 -13.73 -16.74 -31.26
N LEU A 313 -12.96 -15.66 -31.28
CA LEU A 313 -12.00 -15.38 -32.33
C LEU A 313 -10.67 -16.04 -31.98
N VAL A 314 -9.98 -16.62 -32.96
CA VAL A 314 -8.65 -17.22 -32.78
C VAL A 314 -7.72 -16.75 -33.88
N SER A 315 -6.54 -16.24 -33.51
CA SER A 315 -5.48 -15.80 -34.43
C SER A 315 -4.15 -15.68 -33.70
N GLY A 316 -3.03 -15.97 -34.36
CA GLY A 316 -1.68 -15.75 -33.82
C GLY A 316 -1.42 -16.45 -32.48
N GLY A 317 -1.99 -17.65 -32.28
CA GLY A 317 -1.88 -18.41 -31.03
C GLY A 317 -2.72 -17.88 -29.87
N SER A 318 -3.59 -16.89 -30.11
CA SER A 318 -4.40 -16.22 -29.10
C SER A 318 -5.90 -16.41 -29.37
N ARG A 319 -6.73 -16.27 -28.33
CA ARG A 319 -8.20 -16.35 -28.39
C ARG A 319 -8.86 -15.14 -27.75
N TRP A 320 -10.01 -14.72 -28.28
CA TRP A 320 -10.86 -13.67 -27.72
C TRP A 320 -12.32 -14.14 -27.66
N THR A 321 -12.99 -13.93 -26.54
CA THR A 321 -14.39 -14.30 -26.35
C THR A 321 -15.32 -13.33 -27.09
N LEU A 322 -16.23 -13.86 -27.90
CA LEU A 322 -17.34 -13.09 -28.49
C LEU A 322 -18.51 -13.08 -27.49
N SER A 323 -18.64 -11.99 -26.74
CA SER A 323 -19.51 -11.95 -25.55
C SER A 323 -21.01 -11.87 -25.83
N THR A 324 -21.42 -11.57 -27.07
CA THR A 324 -22.82 -11.48 -27.48
C THR A 324 -23.00 -12.11 -28.87
N ASP A 325 -24.21 -12.58 -29.18
CA ASP A 325 -24.52 -13.07 -30.52
C ASP A 325 -24.40 -11.97 -31.58
N GLU A 326 -24.66 -10.72 -31.19
CA GLU A 326 -24.52 -9.56 -32.07
C GLU A 326 -23.06 -9.30 -32.45
N ILE A 327 -22.12 -9.28 -31.48
CA ILE A 327 -20.70 -9.10 -31.83
C ILE A 327 -20.19 -10.29 -32.63
N ALA A 328 -20.66 -11.51 -32.32
CA ALA A 328 -20.32 -12.69 -33.10
C ALA A 328 -20.80 -12.57 -34.56
N ALA A 329 -22.00 -12.02 -34.78
CA ALA A 329 -22.56 -11.79 -36.11
C ALA A 329 -21.67 -10.87 -36.96
N GLN A 330 -21.07 -9.84 -36.35
CA GLN A 330 -20.17 -8.92 -37.06
C GLN A 330 -18.96 -9.61 -37.68
N PHE A 331 -18.48 -10.71 -37.09
CA PHE A 331 -17.30 -11.45 -37.54
C PHE A 331 -17.61 -12.63 -38.47
N THR A 332 -18.88 -12.92 -38.74
CA THR A 332 -19.26 -14.07 -39.59
C THR A 332 -18.85 -13.93 -41.06
N TRP A 333 -18.51 -12.71 -41.51
CA TRP A 333 -18.03 -12.47 -42.88
C TRP A 333 -16.52 -12.75 -43.01
N ILE A 334 -15.75 -12.68 -41.90
CA ILE A 334 -14.32 -13.00 -41.86
C ILE A 334 -14.06 -14.48 -42.15
N ALA A 335 -14.81 -15.37 -41.49
CA ALA A 335 -14.68 -16.82 -41.64
C ALA A 335 -15.96 -17.53 -41.20
N SER A 336 -16.22 -18.69 -41.80
CA SER A 336 -17.26 -19.60 -41.32
C SER A 336 -16.91 -20.12 -39.92
N VAL A 337 -17.96 -20.42 -39.13
CA VAL A 337 -17.79 -20.93 -37.77
C VAL A 337 -17.31 -22.39 -37.81
N SER A 338 -16.16 -22.67 -37.21
CA SER A 338 -15.65 -24.04 -37.02
C SER A 338 -15.90 -24.54 -35.60
N ARG A 339 -16.07 -25.85 -35.42
CA ARG A 339 -16.30 -26.47 -34.09
C ARG A 339 -15.02 -27.07 -33.54
N VAL A 340 -14.72 -26.80 -32.27
CA VAL A 340 -13.52 -27.30 -31.58
C VAL A 340 -13.87 -27.86 -30.20
N SER A 341 -13.05 -28.76 -29.64
CA SER A 341 -13.20 -29.18 -28.25
C SER A 341 -12.73 -28.09 -27.28
N ARG A 342 -13.15 -28.16 -26.01
CA ARG A 342 -12.70 -27.23 -24.98
C ARG A 342 -11.18 -27.32 -24.77
N ASP A 343 -10.62 -28.53 -24.81
CA ASP A 343 -9.18 -28.76 -24.65
C ASP A 343 -8.37 -28.13 -25.78
N GLN A 344 -8.86 -28.21 -27.02
CA GLN A 344 -8.25 -27.53 -28.17
C GLN A 344 -8.30 -26.01 -28.00
N LEU A 345 -9.43 -25.45 -27.57
CA LEU A 345 -9.55 -24.00 -27.33
C LEU A 345 -8.60 -23.52 -26.22
N ASN A 346 -8.34 -24.36 -25.20
CA ASN A 346 -7.46 -24.03 -24.07
C ASN A 346 -5.96 -24.03 -24.44
N THR A 347 -5.60 -24.46 -25.65
CA THR A 347 -4.22 -24.32 -26.14
C THR A 347 -3.87 -22.89 -26.56
N TYR A 348 -4.87 -22.04 -26.83
CA TYR A 348 -4.68 -20.64 -27.22
C TYR A 348 -4.60 -19.71 -26.00
N ALA A 349 -3.75 -18.69 -26.09
CA ALA A 349 -3.61 -17.66 -25.05
C ALA A 349 -4.89 -16.80 -24.96
N ASP A 350 -5.47 -16.69 -23.77
CA ASP A 350 -6.69 -15.92 -23.55
C ASP A 350 -6.42 -14.41 -23.49
N MET A 351 -6.99 -13.67 -24.43
CA MET A 351 -6.85 -12.21 -24.55
C MET A 351 -8.09 -11.45 -24.07
N GLY A 352 -9.04 -12.15 -23.45
CA GLY A 352 -10.27 -11.58 -22.92
C GLY A 352 -11.35 -11.37 -23.99
N LYS A 353 -12.18 -10.34 -23.84
CA LYS A 353 -13.31 -10.08 -24.74
C LYS A 353 -12.85 -9.46 -26.06
N ALA A 354 -13.36 -10.00 -27.17
CA ALA A 354 -13.17 -9.41 -28.49
C ALA A 354 -13.73 -7.98 -28.53
N LYS A 355 -13.00 -7.08 -29.16
CA LYS A 355 -13.50 -5.75 -29.53
C LYS A 355 -14.15 -5.82 -30.91
N ARG A 356 -14.96 -4.82 -31.26
CA ARG A 356 -15.47 -4.60 -32.62
C ARG A 356 -14.39 -4.10 -33.60
N ALA A 357 -13.19 -4.67 -33.50
CA ALA A 357 -12.03 -4.23 -34.27
C ALA A 357 -11.01 -5.34 -34.50
N VAL A 358 -10.28 -5.22 -35.59
CA VAL A 358 -9.20 -6.13 -36.01
C VAL A 358 -8.01 -5.33 -36.51
N ARG A 359 -6.82 -5.93 -36.44
CA ARG A 359 -5.59 -5.37 -37.01
C ARG A 359 -5.22 -6.17 -38.26
N ALA A 360 -4.74 -5.50 -39.30
CA ALA A 360 -4.18 -6.11 -40.51
C ALA A 360 -2.67 -6.35 -40.37
N ARG A 361 -2.05 -7.10 -41.31
CA ARG A 361 -0.62 -7.42 -41.27
C ARG A 361 0.29 -6.19 -41.38
N ASP A 362 -0.16 -5.17 -42.11
CA ASP A 362 0.53 -3.87 -42.23
C ASP A 362 0.43 -3.00 -40.96
N GLY A 363 -0.31 -3.46 -39.94
CA GLY A 363 -0.53 -2.75 -38.69
C GLY A 363 -1.77 -1.84 -38.69
N SER A 364 -2.45 -1.66 -39.82
CA SER A 364 -3.69 -0.89 -39.93
C SER A 364 -4.79 -1.48 -39.05
N VAL A 365 -5.56 -0.64 -38.38
CA VAL A 365 -6.68 -1.06 -37.53
C VAL A 365 -8.00 -0.71 -38.20
N PHE A 366 -8.95 -1.65 -38.15
CA PHE A 366 -10.28 -1.50 -38.73
C PHE A 366 -11.36 -1.82 -37.70
N MET A 367 -12.37 -0.95 -37.61
CA MET A 367 -13.63 -1.26 -36.95
C MET A 367 -14.50 -2.09 -37.91
N ILE A 368 -15.18 -3.10 -37.37
CA ILE A 368 -16.07 -3.99 -38.13
C ILE A 368 -17.50 -3.84 -37.65
N ASP A 369 -18.34 -3.14 -38.40
CA ASP A 369 -19.71 -2.86 -37.97
C ASP A 369 -20.69 -2.89 -39.13
N SER A 370 -21.82 -3.57 -38.93
CA SER A 370 -22.92 -3.70 -39.89
C SER A 370 -22.46 -4.08 -41.31
N GLY A 371 -21.51 -5.02 -41.42
CA GLY A 371 -20.98 -5.50 -42.71
C GLY A 371 -19.98 -4.55 -43.39
N GLN A 372 -19.51 -3.53 -42.68
CA GLN A 372 -18.52 -2.56 -43.18
C GLN A 372 -17.22 -2.64 -42.39
N ARG A 373 -16.10 -2.36 -43.07
CA ARG A 373 -14.81 -2.08 -42.44
C ARG A 373 -14.56 -0.57 -42.48
N MET A 374 -14.23 0.03 -41.35
CA MET A 374 -13.86 1.45 -41.28
C MET A 374 -12.45 1.56 -40.72
N ARG A 375 -11.54 2.18 -41.47
CA ARG A 375 -10.12 2.29 -41.13
C ARG A 375 -9.90 3.38 -40.10
N LEU A 376 -9.09 3.10 -39.08
CA LEU A 376 -8.63 4.11 -38.13
C LEU A 376 -7.40 4.83 -38.70
N GLN A 377 -7.33 6.14 -38.47
CA GLN A 377 -6.32 7.04 -39.04
C GLN A 377 -4.95 6.86 -38.36
N ASP A 378 -4.94 6.71 -37.03
CA ASP A 378 -3.71 6.65 -36.25
C ASP A 378 -3.89 5.93 -34.89
N VAL A 379 -2.77 5.71 -34.19
CA VAL A 379 -2.73 5.06 -32.87
C VAL A 379 -3.50 5.85 -31.79
N PRO A 380 -3.41 7.20 -31.70
CA PRO A 380 -4.26 7.97 -30.80
C PRO A 380 -5.77 7.69 -30.97
N GLN A 381 -6.25 7.61 -32.21
CA GLN A 381 -7.64 7.28 -32.47
C GLN A 381 -7.99 5.86 -31.98
N VAL A 382 -7.10 4.88 -32.11
CA VAL A 382 -7.33 3.53 -31.53
C VAL A 382 -7.54 3.62 -30.01
N GLY A 383 -6.77 4.48 -29.33
CA GLY A 383 -6.92 4.76 -27.91
C GLY A 383 -8.23 5.48 -27.55
N ASP A 384 -8.72 6.38 -28.40
CA ASP A 384 -10.01 7.07 -28.20
C ASP A 384 -11.19 6.08 -28.15
N PHE A 385 -11.12 5.01 -28.96
CA PHE A 385 -12.09 3.92 -28.95
C PHE A 385 -11.84 2.90 -27.81
N GLY A 386 -10.86 3.16 -26.93
CA GLY A 386 -10.55 2.30 -25.78
C GLY A 386 -9.93 0.96 -26.18
N TRP A 387 -9.23 0.93 -27.32
CA TRP A 387 -8.56 -0.26 -27.84
C TRP A 387 -7.04 -0.12 -27.75
N THR A 388 -6.37 -1.27 -27.75
CA THR A 388 -4.90 -1.35 -27.84
C THR A 388 -4.58 -2.13 -29.11
N ALA A 389 -3.95 -1.48 -30.10
CA ALA A 389 -3.75 -2.06 -31.43
C ALA A 389 -3.06 -3.44 -31.41
N SER A 390 -2.06 -3.63 -30.54
CA SER A 390 -1.35 -4.91 -30.40
C SER A 390 -2.17 -6.03 -29.74
N ALA A 391 -3.25 -5.69 -29.03
CA ALA A 391 -4.14 -6.64 -28.38
C ALA A 391 -5.35 -7.04 -29.24
N LEU A 392 -5.50 -6.44 -30.43
CA LEU A 392 -6.57 -6.77 -31.38
C LEU A 392 -6.23 -8.05 -32.16
N PRO A 393 -7.26 -8.85 -32.52
CA PRO A 393 -7.06 -10.01 -33.38
C PRO A 393 -6.47 -9.61 -34.73
N LEU A 394 -5.54 -10.42 -35.25
CA LEU A 394 -4.93 -10.23 -36.56
C LEU A 394 -5.82 -10.88 -37.64
N ALA A 395 -6.28 -10.09 -38.60
CA ALA A 395 -7.04 -10.56 -39.76
C ALA A 395 -6.20 -10.43 -41.04
N ASP A 396 -6.32 -11.42 -41.93
CA ASP A 396 -5.65 -11.36 -43.23
C ASP A 396 -6.36 -10.40 -44.19
N ASP A 397 -5.62 -9.79 -45.11
CA ASP A 397 -6.15 -8.80 -46.06
C ASP A 397 -7.30 -9.36 -46.92
N GLY A 398 -7.22 -10.64 -47.29
CA GLY A 398 -8.28 -11.34 -48.00
C GLY A 398 -9.55 -11.57 -47.17
N GLN A 399 -9.45 -11.62 -45.84
CA GLN A 399 -10.61 -11.69 -44.94
C GLN A 399 -11.25 -10.31 -44.78
N LEU A 400 -10.44 -9.26 -44.66
CA LEU A 400 -10.91 -7.88 -44.57
C LEU A 400 -11.58 -7.41 -45.87
N ALA A 401 -11.11 -7.86 -47.03
CA ALA A 401 -11.70 -7.52 -48.33
C ALA A 401 -13.16 -8.00 -48.51
N ARG A 402 -13.65 -8.89 -47.63
CA ARG A 402 -15.05 -9.37 -47.66
C ARG A 402 -16.05 -8.36 -47.11
N TYR A 403 -15.57 -7.36 -46.36
CA TYR A 403 -16.39 -6.26 -45.84
C TYR A 403 -16.46 -5.14 -46.85
N ARG A 404 -17.61 -4.43 -46.89
CA ARG A 404 -17.71 -3.20 -47.66
C ARG A 404 -16.77 -2.15 -47.05
N ASP A 405 -16.03 -1.44 -47.90
CA ASP A 405 -15.19 -0.34 -47.44
C ASP A 405 -16.05 0.85 -47.00
N GLY A 406 -15.97 1.20 -45.72
CA GLY A 406 -16.65 2.35 -45.10
C GLY A 406 -15.77 3.61 -45.03
N GLY A 407 -14.54 3.56 -45.55
CA GLY A 407 -13.59 4.67 -45.48
C GLY A 407 -12.97 4.85 -44.09
N TYR A 408 -12.56 6.09 -43.77
CA TYR A 408 -11.96 6.40 -42.47
C TYR A 408 -13.02 6.60 -41.39
N LEU A 409 -12.87 5.87 -40.29
CA LEU A 409 -13.64 6.08 -39.07
C LEU A 409 -13.35 7.48 -38.53
N GLN A 410 -14.38 8.24 -38.19
CA GLN A 410 -14.26 9.52 -37.51
C GLN A 410 -14.37 9.33 -35.99
N ARG A 411 -13.79 10.24 -35.20
CA ARG A 411 -13.98 10.24 -33.73
C ARG A 411 -15.42 10.59 -33.34
N VAL A 412 -16.09 11.35 -34.21
CA VAL A 412 -17.51 11.65 -34.08
C VAL A 412 -18.29 10.57 -34.84
N VAL A 413 -19.26 9.95 -34.20
CA VAL A 413 -20.10 8.91 -34.77
C VAL A 413 -21.57 9.30 -34.66
N GLN A 414 -22.38 8.88 -35.62
CA GLN A 414 -23.82 9.10 -35.61
C GLN A 414 -24.56 7.75 -35.53
N SER A 415 -25.51 7.66 -34.60
CA SER A 415 -26.42 6.53 -34.45
C SER A 415 -27.82 7.02 -34.15
N GLY A 416 -28.84 6.48 -34.84
CA GLY A 416 -30.24 6.90 -34.65
C GLY A 416 -30.49 8.41 -34.82
N GLY A 417 -29.70 9.09 -35.68
CA GLY A 417 -29.76 10.55 -35.87
C GLY A 417 -29.08 11.38 -34.78
N THR A 418 -28.62 10.76 -33.69
CA THR A 418 -27.89 11.43 -32.61
C THR A 418 -26.39 11.33 -32.83
N THR A 419 -25.68 12.42 -32.56
CA THR A 419 -24.24 12.52 -32.76
C THR A 419 -23.48 12.37 -31.46
N TRP A 420 -22.39 11.60 -31.49
CA TRP A 420 -21.61 11.21 -30.33
C TRP A 420 -20.11 11.37 -30.60
N LEU A 421 -19.38 11.98 -29.67
CA LEU A 421 -17.93 11.96 -29.66
C LEU A 421 -17.46 10.71 -28.89
N ILE A 422 -16.61 9.90 -29.52
CA ILE A 422 -15.92 8.79 -28.88
C ILE A 422 -14.56 9.28 -28.38
N GLN A 423 -14.32 9.11 -27.08
CA GLN A 423 -13.06 9.53 -26.44
C GLN A 423 -12.75 8.67 -25.21
N GLY A 424 -11.54 8.10 -25.16
CA GLY A 424 -11.08 7.23 -24.07
C GLY A 424 -12.01 6.06 -23.72
N GLY A 425 -12.70 5.49 -24.70
CA GLY A 425 -13.68 4.41 -24.54
C GLY A 425 -15.05 4.86 -24.01
N ALA A 426 -15.36 6.17 -24.03
CA ALA A 426 -16.65 6.72 -23.67
C ALA A 426 -17.34 7.38 -24.87
N ARG A 427 -18.68 7.31 -24.90
CA ARG A 427 -19.53 8.07 -25.82
C ARG A 427 -20.05 9.32 -25.11
N ARG A 428 -19.93 10.48 -25.78
CA ARG A 428 -20.39 11.77 -25.27
C ARG A 428 -21.32 12.38 -26.30
N GLN A 429 -22.58 12.61 -25.96
CA GLN A 429 -23.51 13.23 -26.91
C GLN A 429 -23.03 14.63 -27.26
N VAL A 430 -23.05 14.97 -28.54
CA VAL A 430 -22.72 16.29 -29.06
C VAL A 430 -23.99 16.91 -29.61
N VAL A 431 -24.49 17.93 -28.92
CA VAL A 431 -25.76 18.60 -29.28
C VAL A 431 -25.53 19.67 -30.35
N ASP A 432 -24.30 20.16 -30.47
CA ASP A 432 -23.90 21.18 -31.43
C ASP A 432 -22.48 20.90 -31.92
N LEU A 433 -22.35 20.54 -33.21
CA LEU A 433 -21.06 20.20 -33.82
C LEU A 433 -20.10 21.39 -33.88
N GLY A 434 -20.60 22.63 -33.85
CA GLY A 434 -19.75 23.82 -33.81
C GLY A 434 -18.87 23.87 -32.57
N LEU A 435 -19.30 23.23 -31.48
CA LEU A 435 -18.55 23.12 -30.22
C LEU A 435 -17.29 22.24 -30.33
N LEU A 436 -17.12 21.49 -31.43
CA LEU A 436 -15.95 20.64 -31.62
C LEU A 436 -14.76 21.40 -32.20
N ALA A 437 -15.01 22.44 -33.00
CA ALA A 437 -13.98 23.25 -33.63
C ALA A 437 -13.07 23.93 -32.61
N ARG A 438 -13.63 24.41 -31.48
CA ARG A 438 -12.87 24.99 -30.36
C ARG A 438 -11.89 24.01 -29.70
N TYR A 439 -12.04 22.71 -29.92
CA TYR A 439 -11.15 21.66 -29.42
C TYR A 439 -10.28 21.03 -30.52
N GLY A 440 -10.26 21.60 -31.72
CA GLY A 440 -9.52 21.05 -32.86
C GLY A 440 -10.06 19.70 -33.35
N ILE A 441 -11.32 19.37 -33.06
CA ILE A 441 -11.96 18.13 -33.48
C ILE A 441 -12.83 18.41 -34.71
N SER A 442 -12.66 17.61 -35.77
CA SER A 442 -13.47 17.71 -36.98
C SER A 442 -14.95 17.42 -36.69
N PRO A 443 -15.89 18.19 -37.26
CA PRO A 443 -17.33 17.92 -37.14
C PRO A 443 -17.81 16.77 -38.04
N SER A 444 -16.95 16.24 -38.93
CA SER A 444 -17.27 15.09 -39.76
C SER A 444 -17.52 13.85 -38.90
N TYR A 445 -18.51 13.05 -39.29
CA TYR A 445 -18.91 11.86 -38.54
C TYR A 445 -19.02 10.61 -39.41
N SER A 446 -18.87 9.45 -38.78
CA SER A 446 -19.16 8.14 -39.38
C SER A 446 -20.48 7.58 -38.85
N SER A 447 -21.28 6.94 -39.69
CA SER A 447 -22.47 6.21 -39.24
C SER A 447 -22.07 4.87 -38.62
N VAL A 448 -22.59 4.58 -37.43
CA VAL A 448 -22.39 3.31 -36.72
C VAL A 448 -23.73 2.77 -36.24
N SER A 449 -23.77 1.48 -35.91
CA SER A 449 -24.96 0.85 -35.33
C SER A 449 -25.16 1.25 -33.85
N ASP A 450 -26.41 1.17 -33.38
CA ASP A 450 -26.72 1.36 -31.95
C ASP A 450 -25.99 0.32 -31.08
N ALA A 451 -25.80 -0.90 -31.61
CA ALA A 451 -25.04 -1.96 -30.95
C ALA A 451 -23.57 -1.56 -30.77
N ALA A 452 -22.91 -1.03 -31.81
CA ALA A 452 -21.56 -0.51 -31.70
C ALA A 452 -21.48 0.63 -30.67
N LEU A 453 -22.43 1.56 -30.69
CA LEU A 453 -22.47 2.66 -29.74
C LEU A 453 -22.70 2.16 -28.29
N SER A 454 -23.42 1.06 -28.10
CA SER A 454 -23.69 0.47 -26.77
C SER A 454 -22.48 -0.12 -26.07
N GLU A 455 -21.38 -0.39 -26.80
CA GLU A 455 -20.13 -0.90 -26.24
C GLU A 455 -19.36 0.16 -25.43
N TYR A 456 -19.67 1.44 -25.63
CA TYR A 456 -18.98 2.55 -24.98
C TYR A 456 -19.74 3.06 -23.76
N ARG A 457 -19.00 3.37 -22.69
CA ARG A 457 -19.61 3.95 -21.48
C ARG A 457 -20.17 5.33 -21.80
N ALA A 458 -21.34 5.67 -21.27
CA ALA A 458 -21.84 7.03 -21.32
C ALA A 458 -20.87 7.97 -20.58
N GLY A 459 -20.61 9.13 -21.16
CA GLY A 459 -19.81 10.20 -20.56
C GLY A 459 -20.55 11.53 -20.61
N ALA A 460 -20.03 12.51 -19.87
CA ALA A 460 -20.63 13.86 -19.87
C ALA A 460 -20.72 14.42 -21.29
N PRO A 461 -21.89 14.99 -21.67
CA PRO A 461 -22.12 15.46 -23.04
C PRO A 461 -21.25 16.68 -23.35
N VAL A 462 -21.01 16.91 -24.64
CA VAL A 462 -20.33 18.10 -25.15
C VAL A 462 -21.39 19.14 -25.45
N ILE A 463 -21.54 20.08 -24.51
CA ILE A 463 -22.57 21.12 -24.51
C ILE A 463 -21.96 22.48 -24.12
N ASP A 464 -22.78 23.53 -24.22
CA ASP A 464 -22.46 24.90 -23.75
C ASP A 464 -23.52 25.38 -22.74
N ALA A 465 -23.40 26.61 -22.23
CA ALA A 465 -24.45 27.25 -21.47
C ALA A 465 -25.76 27.33 -22.29
N GLY A 466 -26.88 27.00 -21.66
CA GLY A 466 -28.19 26.92 -22.32
C GLY A 466 -29.17 26.03 -21.58
N LEU A 467 -30.35 25.87 -22.17
CA LEU A 467 -31.40 25.02 -21.66
C LEU A 467 -31.33 23.63 -22.30
N TYR A 468 -31.42 22.59 -21.47
CA TYR A 468 -31.39 21.21 -21.91
C TYR A 468 -32.58 20.46 -21.34
N ARG A 469 -33.16 19.58 -22.16
CA ARG A 469 -34.31 18.76 -21.76
C ARG A 469 -34.12 17.29 -22.08
N SER A 470 -34.79 16.46 -21.29
CA SER A 470 -34.97 15.03 -21.53
C SER A 470 -36.38 14.66 -21.11
N GLY A 471 -37.27 14.45 -22.08
CA GLY A 471 -38.71 14.33 -21.80
C GLY A 471 -39.27 15.63 -21.20
N ALA A 472 -39.99 15.53 -20.08
CA ALA A 472 -40.58 16.70 -19.39
C ALA A 472 -39.58 17.45 -18.49
N SER A 473 -38.40 16.88 -18.22
CA SER A 473 -37.42 17.47 -17.31
C SER A 473 -36.52 18.47 -18.05
N ILE A 474 -36.39 19.67 -17.49
CA ILE A 474 -35.56 20.75 -18.05
C ILE A 474 -34.55 21.20 -17.00
N LYS A 475 -33.29 21.38 -17.43
CA LYS A 475 -32.19 21.92 -16.64
C LYS A 475 -31.55 23.09 -17.38
N VAL A 476 -31.09 24.07 -16.61
CA VAL A 476 -30.31 25.20 -17.13
C VAL A 476 -28.84 24.95 -16.83
N GLN A 477 -28.02 24.84 -17.87
CA GLN A 477 -26.57 24.88 -17.75
C GLN A 477 -26.12 26.34 -17.89
N THR A 478 -25.35 26.83 -16.93
CA THR A 478 -24.72 28.15 -16.96
C THR A 478 -23.21 27.99 -16.70
N ASP A 479 -22.45 29.07 -16.74
CA ASP A 479 -21.03 29.04 -16.36
C ASP A 479 -20.85 28.82 -14.84
N ALA A 480 -21.84 29.20 -14.04
CA ALA A 480 -21.82 29.05 -12.58
C ALA A 480 -22.31 27.67 -12.10
N GLY A 481 -22.88 26.85 -12.99
CA GLY A 481 -23.37 25.52 -12.66
C GLY A 481 -24.69 25.16 -13.33
N VAL A 482 -25.25 24.02 -12.93
CA VAL A 482 -26.53 23.49 -13.44
C VAL A 482 -27.64 23.78 -12.45
N TYR A 483 -28.71 24.42 -12.91
CA TYR A 483 -29.88 24.75 -12.11
C TYR A 483 -31.10 23.93 -12.52
N SER A 484 -31.87 23.47 -11.53
CA SER A 484 -33.21 22.91 -11.76
C SER A 484 -34.26 24.01 -11.84
N LEU A 485 -35.31 23.77 -12.62
CA LEU A 485 -36.46 24.66 -12.74
C LEU A 485 -37.57 24.18 -11.80
N SER A 486 -38.26 25.12 -11.13
CA SER A 486 -39.49 24.80 -10.43
C SER A 486 -40.60 24.42 -11.43
N GLY A 487 -41.65 23.75 -10.95
CA GLY A 487 -42.82 23.42 -11.78
C GLY A 487 -43.44 24.66 -12.44
N THR A 488 -43.48 25.79 -11.72
CA THR A 488 -43.97 27.09 -12.23
C THR A 488 -43.09 27.66 -13.36
N VAL A 489 -41.77 27.53 -13.26
CA VAL A 489 -40.85 28.01 -14.31
C VAL A 489 -40.89 27.12 -15.55
N SER A 490 -41.19 25.83 -15.38
CA SER A 490 -41.21 24.87 -16.50
C SER A 490 -42.26 25.18 -17.58
N GLU A 491 -43.32 25.91 -17.22
CA GLU A 491 -44.43 26.31 -18.11
C GLU A 491 -44.17 27.64 -18.85
N SER A 492 -43.08 28.33 -18.53
CA SER A 492 -42.74 29.61 -19.16
C SER A 492 -42.33 29.46 -20.63
N ARG A 493 -42.42 30.54 -21.40
CA ARG A 493 -42.13 30.52 -22.85
C ARG A 493 -40.65 30.31 -23.16
N PHE A 494 -39.74 30.74 -22.29
CA PHE A 494 -38.31 30.60 -22.54
C PHE A 494 -37.82 29.13 -22.50
N THR A 495 -38.57 28.22 -21.88
CA THR A 495 -38.22 26.79 -21.85
C THR A 495 -38.38 26.09 -23.21
N SER A 496 -39.12 26.70 -24.14
CA SER A 496 -39.27 26.22 -25.52
C SER A 496 -37.95 26.17 -26.30
N ALA A 497 -36.94 26.94 -25.87
CA ALA A 497 -35.60 26.94 -26.47
C ALA A 497 -34.70 25.78 -26.01
N ALA A 498 -35.21 24.86 -25.17
CA ALA A 498 -34.41 23.77 -24.62
C ALA A 498 -34.00 22.72 -25.68
N ARG A 499 -32.71 22.38 -25.72
CA ARG A 499 -32.15 21.37 -26.63
C ARG A 499 -32.29 19.96 -26.04
N GLU A 500 -32.56 18.97 -26.90
CA GLU A 500 -32.76 17.58 -26.46
C GLU A 500 -31.43 16.89 -26.09
N LEU A 501 -31.41 16.23 -24.94
CA LEU A 501 -30.36 15.29 -24.54
C LEU A 501 -30.94 13.88 -24.39
N ALA A 502 -30.17 12.89 -24.79
CA ALA A 502 -30.46 11.50 -24.51
C ALA A 502 -30.52 11.29 -22.98
N PRO A 503 -31.39 10.40 -22.46
CA PRO A 503 -31.57 10.22 -21.03
C PRO A 503 -30.27 9.91 -20.27
N ASP A 504 -29.38 9.11 -20.88
CA ASP A 504 -28.09 8.75 -20.31
C ASP A 504 -27.08 9.92 -20.27
N SER A 505 -27.22 10.88 -21.19
CA SER A 505 -26.43 12.12 -21.22
C SER A 505 -26.98 13.18 -20.26
N PHE A 506 -28.30 13.25 -20.11
CA PHE A 506 -28.98 14.22 -19.23
C PHE A 506 -28.67 13.99 -17.74
N VAL A 507 -28.41 12.75 -17.33
CA VAL A 507 -28.02 12.39 -15.96
C VAL A 507 -26.67 13.02 -15.56
N PHE A 508 -25.79 13.34 -16.52
CA PHE A 508 -24.51 14.00 -16.24
C PHE A 508 -24.66 15.48 -15.88
N LEU A 509 -25.81 16.10 -16.16
CA LEU A 509 -26.12 17.46 -15.70
C LEU A 509 -26.57 17.41 -14.23
N LYS A 510 -25.59 17.38 -13.31
CA LYS A 510 -25.85 17.31 -11.87
C LYS A 510 -26.32 18.66 -11.35
N GLU A 511 -27.55 18.70 -10.85
CA GLU A 511 -28.17 19.89 -10.28
C GLU A 511 -27.36 20.39 -9.08
N SER A 512 -27.05 21.69 -9.11
CA SER A 512 -26.29 22.37 -8.05
C SER A 512 -27.23 23.13 -7.11
N ALA A 513 -28.33 23.68 -7.64
CA ALA A 513 -29.37 24.37 -6.89
C ALA A 513 -30.65 24.51 -7.74
N ALA A 514 -31.76 24.88 -7.11
CA ALA A 514 -32.90 25.42 -7.85
C ALA A 514 -32.58 26.82 -8.39
N LEU A 515 -33.03 27.14 -9.60
CA LEU A 515 -32.87 28.46 -10.18
C LEU A 515 -33.67 29.49 -9.37
N PRO A 516 -33.03 30.47 -8.69
CA PRO A 516 -33.79 31.47 -7.94
C PRO A 516 -34.54 32.39 -8.91
N LEU A 517 -35.73 32.85 -8.52
CA LEU A 517 -36.54 33.74 -9.37
C LEU A 517 -36.10 35.22 -9.30
N ARG A 518 -35.32 35.56 -8.26
CA ARG A 518 -34.79 36.90 -7.97
C ARG A 518 -33.32 36.76 -7.62
N VAL A 519 -32.44 37.37 -8.41
CA VAL A 519 -31.00 37.21 -8.26
C VAL A 519 -30.27 38.55 -8.32
N SER A 520 -29.22 38.69 -7.53
CA SER A 520 -28.31 39.83 -7.60
C SER A 520 -26.90 39.36 -7.92
N THR A 521 -26.23 40.05 -8.85
CA THR A 521 -24.84 39.76 -9.22
C THR A 521 -24.15 41.02 -9.71
N ALA A 522 -22.90 41.23 -9.29
CA ALA A 522 -22.09 42.41 -9.66
C ALA A 522 -22.82 43.77 -9.49
N GLY A 523 -23.59 43.93 -8.41
CA GLY A 523 -24.32 45.17 -8.11
C GLY A 523 -25.57 45.41 -8.97
N ARG A 524 -25.99 44.42 -9.77
CA ARG A 524 -27.22 44.47 -10.59
C ARG A 524 -28.21 43.43 -10.08
N ALA A 525 -29.49 43.73 -10.21
CA ALA A 525 -30.58 42.84 -9.84
C ALA A 525 -31.35 42.38 -11.06
N TYR A 526 -31.82 41.13 -11.00
CA TYR A 526 -32.55 40.49 -12.09
C TYR A 526 -33.71 39.68 -11.53
N VAL A 527 -34.83 39.70 -12.25
CA VAL A 527 -36.01 38.88 -11.98
C VAL A 527 -36.35 38.03 -13.19
N LEU A 528 -36.90 36.85 -12.95
CA LEU A 528 -37.30 35.95 -14.02
C LEU A 528 -38.70 36.30 -14.53
N SER A 529 -38.80 36.48 -15.85
CA SER A 529 -40.06 36.63 -16.58
C SER A 529 -40.31 35.40 -17.46
N ASP A 530 -41.51 35.31 -18.03
CA ASP A 530 -41.87 34.20 -18.93
C ASP A 530 -40.97 34.08 -20.16
N ASP A 531 -40.37 35.19 -20.59
CA ASP A 531 -39.58 35.27 -21.81
C ASP A 531 -38.06 35.36 -21.53
N GLY A 532 -37.64 35.35 -20.25
CA GLY A 532 -36.23 35.36 -19.84
C GLY A 532 -35.93 36.31 -18.67
N TRP A 533 -34.65 36.60 -18.45
CA TRP A 533 -34.22 37.52 -17.39
C TRP A 533 -34.59 38.97 -17.70
N ILE A 534 -34.99 39.72 -16.68
CA ILE A 534 -35.17 41.16 -16.75
C ILE A 534 -34.25 41.81 -15.73
N LYS A 535 -33.42 42.76 -16.17
CA LYS A 535 -32.60 43.58 -15.27
C LYS A 535 -33.49 44.65 -14.63
N VAL A 536 -33.42 44.79 -13.30
CA VAL A 536 -34.23 45.72 -12.51
C VAL A 536 -33.39 46.56 -11.54
N SER A 537 -33.95 47.66 -11.04
CA SER A 537 -33.41 48.44 -9.93
C SER A 537 -33.86 47.89 -8.58
N LEU A 538 -32.91 47.64 -7.65
CA LEU A 538 -33.21 47.17 -6.30
C LEU A 538 -34.04 48.16 -5.48
N VAL A 539 -33.91 49.46 -5.76
CA VAL A 539 -34.60 50.53 -5.01
C VAL A 539 -36.11 50.46 -5.19
N GLU A 540 -36.59 49.86 -6.28
CA GLU A 540 -38.02 49.76 -6.56
C GLU A 540 -38.68 48.56 -5.85
N TYR A 541 -37.90 47.59 -5.37
CA TYR A 541 -38.42 46.38 -4.74
C TYR A 541 -38.43 46.49 -3.21
N PRO A 542 -39.49 46.01 -2.53
CA PRO A 542 -39.56 45.98 -1.08
C PRO A 542 -38.53 45.03 -0.48
N SER A 543 -38.03 45.32 0.72
CA SER A 543 -37.07 44.48 1.44
C SER A 543 -37.60 43.08 1.77
N SER A 544 -38.92 42.90 1.75
CA SER A 544 -39.60 41.61 1.89
C SER A 544 -39.48 40.70 0.67
N LEU A 545 -38.99 41.20 -0.48
CA LEU A 545 -38.69 40.43 -1.69
C LEU A 545 -37.16 40.37 -1.91
N PRO A 546 -36.41 39.59 -1.11
CA PRO A 546 -34.96 39.58 -1.18
C PRO A 546 -34.45 38.97 -2.49
N PHE A 547 -33.35 39.53 -3.01
CA PHE A 547 -32.64 39.00 -4.17
C PHE A 547 -31.52 38.08 -3.70
N THR A 548 -31.49 36.85 -4.22
CA THR A 548 -30.43 35.89 -3.89
C THR A 548 -29.12 36.30 -4.56
N PRO A 549 -28.03 36.54 -3.82
CA PRO A 549 -26.73 36.80 -4.43
C PRO A 549 -26.24 35.56 -5.18
N VAL A 550 -25.85 35.72 -6.45
CA VAL A 550 -25.32 34.65 -7.29
C VAL A 550 -23.96 35.02 -7.90
N GLY A 551 -23.12 34.01 -8.11
CA GLY A 551 -21.80 34.18 -8.72
C GLY A 551 -21.87 34.73 -10.14
N GLN A 552 -20.75 35.31 -10.61
CA GLN A 552 -20.63 35.71 -12.02
C GLN A 552 -20.85 34.49 -12.93
N GLY A 553 -21.64 34.65 -13.98
CA GLY A 553 -21.97 33.57 -14.93
C GLY A 553 -23.24 32.78 -14.61
N ALA A 554 -23.92 33.03 -13.48
CA ALA A 554 -25.19 32.37 -13.13
C ALA A 554 -26.37 32.76 -14.04
N LEU A 555 -26.19 33.79 -14.86
CA LEU A 555 -27.16 34.24 -15.85
C LEU A 555 -26.79 33.79 -17.27
N THR A 556 -25.60 33.21 -17.48
CA THR A 556 -25.14 32.79 -18.81
C THR A 556 -26.04 31.67 -19.34
N GLY A 557 -26.47 31.78 -20.61
CA GLY A 557 -27.30 30.76 -21.26
C GLY A 557 -28.81 30.95 -21.09
N ILE A 558 -29.26 31.93 -20.29
CA ILE A 558 -30.65 32.38 -20.25
C ILE A 558 -30.74 33.76 -20.94
N PRO A 559 -31.68 33.99 -21.89
CA PRO A 559 -31.81 35.27 -22.56
C PRO A 559 -32.09 36.43 -21.59
N LEU A 560 -31.43 37.57 -21.80
CA LEU A 560 -31.82 38.84 -21.19
C LEU A 560 -32.90 39.47 -22.07
N ASN A 561 -34.14 39.51 -21.58
CA ASN A 561 -35.31 39.97 -22.31
C ASN A 561 -35.46 41.49 -22.27
N ALA A 562 -35.23 42.13 -21.11
CA ALA A 562 -35.40 43.58 -20.93
C ALA A 562 -34.53 44.17 -19.82
N THR A 563 -34.43 45.51 -19.79
CA THR A 563 -33.83 46.29 -18.69
C THR A 563 -34.79 47.40 -18.27
N VAL A 564 -35.03 47.51 -16.95
CA VAL A 564 -36.00 48.44 -16.34
C VAL A 564 -35.36 49.09 -15.11
N ASP A 565 -34.93 50.35 -15.24
CA ASP A 565 -34.15 51.02 -14.18
C ASP A 565 -34.98 51.93 -13.24
N GLY A 566 -36.32 51.96 -13.36
CA GLY A 566 -37.23 52.77 -12.53
C GLY A 566 -38.59 52.11 -12.25
N PRO A 567 -39.60 52.84 -11.75
CA PRO A 567 -40.91 52.27 -11.41
C PRO A 567 -41.56 51.58 -12.61
N HIS A 568 -42.24 50.45 -12.37
CA HIS A 568 -42.81 49.63 -13.45
C HIS A 568 -43.98 48.77 -12.99
N PHE A 569 -44.82 48.38 -13.96
CA PHE A 569 -45.97 47.51 -13.71
C PHE A 569 -45.61 46.04 -13.93
N VAL A 570 -46.01 45.21 -12.99
CA VAL A 570 -45.77 43.77 -13.00
C VAL A 570 -47.03 43.00 -12.67
N ARG A 571 -47.12 41.76 -13.14
CA ARG A 571 -48.06 40.75 -12.64
C ARG A 571 -47.39 39.39 -12.65
N GLU A 572 -47.87 38.45 -11.85
CA GLU A 572 -47.46 37.05 -11.97
C GLU A 572 -48.14 36.38 -13.18
N HIS A 573 -47.64 35.23 -13.63
CA HIS A 573 -48.14 34.53 -14.81
C HIS A 573 -49.59 34.08 -14.61
N SER A 574 -49.87 33.42 -13.48
CA SER A 574 -51.19 32.91 -13.11
C SER A 574 -52.09 33.94 -12.43
N ASP A 575 -51.54 35.07 -11.96
CA ASP A 575 -52.32 36.17 -11.38
C ASP A 575 -52.59 37.29 -12.40
N SER A 576 -53.85 37.71 -12.47
CA SER A 576 -54.28 38.82 -13.32
C SER A 576 -54.09 40.20 -12.65
N THR A 577 -53.79 40.23 -11.35
CA THR A 577 -53.60 41.45 -10.57
C THR A 577 -52.31 42.16 -11.00
N VAL A 578 -52.43 43.43 -11.38
CA VAL A 578 -51.29 44.26 -11.74
C VAL A 578 -50.83 45.05 -10.52
N PHE A 579 -49.53 45.03 -10.27
CA PHE A 579 -48.87 45.80 -9.21
C PHE A 579 -47.94 46.85 -9.82
N LEU A 580 -47.85 48.01 -9.16
CA LEU A 580 -46.78 48.97 -9.34
C LEU A 580 -45.67 48.66 -8.34
N LEU A 581 -44.45 48.48 -8.83
CA LEU A 581 -43.23 48.51 -8.04
C LEU A 581 -42.65 49.92 -8.10
N SER A 582 -42.52 50.56 -6.93
CA SER A 582 -42.01 51.92 -6.81
C SER A 582 -41.45 52.20 -5.41
N GLY A 583 -40.23 52.71 -5.32
CA GLY A 583 -39.63 53.22 -4.08
C GLY A 583 -39.61 52.24 -2.91
N GLY A 584 -39.46 50.95 -3.18
CA GLY A 584 -39.45 49.90 -2.17
C GLY A 584 -40.85 49.44 -1.74
N GLY A 585 -41.88 49.80 -2.51
CA GLY A 585 -43.27 49.39 -2.29
C GLY A 585 -43.81 48.52 -3.43
N LEU A 586 -44.72 47.62 -3.09
CA LEU A 586 -45.51 46.82 -4.02
C LEU A 586 -46.99 47.18 -3.83
N GLN A 587 -47.60 47.85 -4.81
CA GLN A 587 -48.97 48.36 -4.70
C GLN A 587 -49.88 47.80 -5.80
N PRO A 588 -51.02 47.18 -5.48
CA PRO A 588 -51.98 46.76 -6.51
C PRO A 588 -52.59 47.98 -7.19
N VAL A 589 -52.73 47.93 -8.51
CA VAL A 589 -53.26 49.03 -9.33
C VAL A 589 -54.38 48.55 -10.25
N SER A 590 -55.44 49.35 -10.38
CA SER A 590 -56.47 49.11 -11.40
C SER A 590 -55.99 49.59 -12.78
N ARG A 591 -56.70 49.19 -13.84
CA ARG A 591 -56.40 49.65 -15.21
C ARG A 591 -56.54 51.18 -15.38
N ALA A 592 -57.46 51.79 -14.62
CA ALA A 592 -57.63 53.23 -14.59
C ALA A 592 -56.42 53.91 -13.92
N ASP A 593 -55.96 53.37 -12.78
CA ASP A 593 -54.78 53.87 -12.06
C ASP A 593 -53.53 53.73 -12.92
N GLN A 594 -53.33 52.58 -13.58
CA GLN A 594 -52.20 52.36 -14.47
C GLN A 594 -52.13 53.42 -15.58
N THR A 595 -53.27 53.71 -16.22
CA THR A 595 -53.35 54.71 -17.29
C THR A 595 -53.04 56.11 -16.76
N TRP A 596 -53.56 56.44 -15.57
CA TRP A 596 -53.32 57.72 -14.92
C TRP A 596 -51.86 57.89 -14.49
N ILE A 597 -51.26 56.88 -13.86
CA ILE A 597 -49.85 56.87 -13.42
C ILE A 597 -48.92 57.01 -14.62
N SER A 598 -49.19 56.27 -15.70
CA SER A 598 -48.37 56.33 -16.93
C SER A 598 -48.40 57.73 -17.56
N ARG A 599 -49.57 58.39 -17.61
CA ARG A 599 -49.70 59.76 -18.14
C ARG A 599 -49.10 60.82 -17.23
N THR A 600 -49.22 60.64 -15.91
CA THR A 600 -48.85 61.67 -14.93
C THR A 600 -47.36 61.63 -14.58
N TYR A 601 -46.82 60.43 -14.38
CA TYR A 601 -45.45 60.22 -13.88
C TYR A 601 -44.51 59.61 -14.93
N GLY A 602 -45.00 59.35 -16.15
CA GLY A 602 -44.18 58.82 -17.25
C GLY A 602 -43.74 57.37 -17.09
N VAL A 603 -44.35 56.61 -16.17
CA VAL A 603 -44.11 55.18 -16.01
C VAL A 603 -44.58 54.44 -17.28
N SER A 604 -43.77 53.51 -17.79
CA SER A 604 -44.15 52.73 -18.98
C SER A 604 -45.47 51.98 -18.74
N PRO A 605 -46.47 52.04 -19.62
CA PRO A 605 -47.74 51.32 -19.45
C PRO A 605 -47.61 49.81 -19.73
N GLN A 606 -46.45 49.33 -20.18
CA GLN A 606 -46.25 47.89 -20.37
C GLN A 606 -46.29 47.15 -19.03
N VAL A 607 -47.09 46.08 -18.99
CA VAL A 607 -47.12 45.14 -17.86
C VAL A 607 -46.14 44.03 -18.15
N ILE A 608 -45.17 43.86 -17.28
CA ILE A 608 -44.21 42.78 -17.32
C ILE A 608 -44.83 41.55 -16.67
N VAL A 609 -44.87 40.43 -17.39
CA VAL A 609 -45.37 39.15 -16.86
C VAL A 609 -44.20 38.42 -16.23
N LEU A 610 -44.19 38.38 -14.91
CA LEU A 610 -43.20 37.70 -14.10
C LEU A 610 -43.59 36.23 -13.92
N THR A 611 -42.59 35.37 -13.71
CA THR A 611 -42.86 34.00 -13.28
C THR A 611 -43.51 34.00 -11.89
N ASP A 612 -44.44 33.08 -11.65
CA ASP A 612 -45.14 32.96 -10.37
C ASP A 612 -44.17 32.79 -9.19
N GLY A 613 -44.40 33.55 -8.11
CA GLY A 613 -43.56 33.59 -6.91
C GLY A 613 -42.49 34.70 -6.88
N VAL A 614 -42.40 35.56 -7.89
CA VAL A 614 -41.45 36.69 -7.88
C VAL A 614 -41.91 37.80 -6.91
N ILE A 615 -43.21 38.06 -6.79
CA ILE A 615 -43.77 39.18 -6.00
C ILE A 615 -44.76 38.78 -4.89
N ALA A 616 -45.04 37.48 -4.74
CA ALA A 616 -46.05 36.97 -3.80
C ALA A 616 -45.76 37.13 -2.28
N ASP A 617 -44.53 37.45 -1.83
CA ASP A 617 -44.14 37.37 -0.39
C ASP A 617 -44.38 38.67 0.46
N ALA A 618 -44.87 39.78 -0.08
CA ALA A 618 -44.66 41.12 0.52
C ALA A 618 -45.75 41.77 1.43
N SER A 619 -46.82 41.10 1.89
CA SER A 619 -48.01 41.80 2.44
C SER A 619 -48.27 41.79 3.98
N THR A 620 -47.29 41.56 4.89
CA THR A 620 -47.57 41.48 6.36
C THR A 620 -46.54 42.17 7.30
N PRO A 621 -46.94 43.05 8.26
CA PRO A 621 -46.06 43.62 9.32
C PRO A 621 -45.35 42.59 10.25
N GLU A 622 -44.24 42.94 10.93
CA GLU A 622 -43.48 42.00 11.80
C GLU A 622 -43.20 42.55 13.24
N GLY A 623 -42.86 41.66 14.19
CA GLY A 623 -42.46 41.99 15.58
C GLY A 623 -43.52 41.74 16.67
N LEU A 624 -43.22 42.09 17.94
CA LEU A 624 -44.18 42.00 19.05
C LEU A 624 -45.27 43.07 18.96
N ALA A 625 -46.53 42.67 19.08
CA ALA A 625 -47.68 43.55 19.04
C ALA A 625 -48.79 43.09 19.99
N LYS A 626 -49.82 43.92 20.19
CA LYS A 626 -51.06 43.53 20.89
C LYS A 626 -52.30 43.84 20.06
N SER A 627 -53.35 43.04 20.19
CA SER A 627 -54.67 43.33 19.62
C SER A 627 -55.34 44.54 20.30
N SER A 628 -56.45 45.00 19.73
CA SER A 628 -57.36 45.99 20.33
C SER A 628 -57.84 45.56 21.73
N THR A 629 -57.95 44.25 21.97
CA THR A 629 -58.35 43.62 23.23
C THR A 629 -57.19 43.34 24.20
N GLY A 630 -55.96 43.68 23.83
CA GLY A 630 -54.78 43.57 24.70
C GLY A 630 -54.06 42.22 24.69
N VAL A 631 -54.42 41.30 23.79
CA VAL A 631 -53.74 39.99 23.64
C VAL A 631 -52.44 40.18 22.87
N ALA A 632 -51.33 39.64 23.38
CA ALA A 632 -50.01 39.79 22.77
C ALA A 632 -49.72 38.74 21.67
N TYR A 633 -49.09 39.19 20.58
CA TYR A 633 -48.72 38.40 19.41
C TYR A 633 -47.26 38.66 18.99
N LEU A 634 -46.60 37.61 18.47
CA LEU A 634 -45.37 37.70 17.71
C LEU A 634 -45.71 37.57 16.23
N LEU A 635 -45.47 38.62 15.46
CA LEU A 635 -45.73 38.69 14.02
C LEU A 635 -44.44 38.34 13.25
N ASP A 636 -44.49 37.35 12.38
CA ASP A 636 -43.32 36.74 11.72
C ASP A 636 -43.62 36.33 10.27
N GLY A 637 -43.33 37.22 9.31
CA GLY A 637 -43.87 37.17 7.96
C GLY A 637 -45.40 37.09 7.98
N ALA A 638 -46.00 36.23 7.15
CA ALA A 638 -47.45 36.06 7.08
C ALA A 638 -48.10 35.29 8.27
N ARG A 639 -47.39 35.11 9.40
CA ARG A 639 -47.84 34.31 10.56
C ARG A 639 -47.91 35.17 11.82
N ALA A 640 -48.92 34.92 12.64
CA ALA A 640 -49.06 35.54 13.96
C ALA A 640 -49.15 34.45 15.04
N PHE A 641 -48.24 34.49 16.02
CA PHE A 641 -48.18 33.55 17.13
C PHE A 641 -48.67 34.21 18.42
N ARG A 642 -49.70 33.65 19.05
CA ARG A 642 -50.19 34.18 20.33
C ARG A 642 -49.20 33.89 21.45
N LEU A 643 -48.84 34.91 22.24
CA LEU A 643 -48.07 34.73 23.47
C LEU A 643 -49.01 34.36 24.62
N ARG A 644 -48.55 33.47 25.50
CA ARG A 644 -49.30 32.89 26.63
C ARG A 644 -49.64 33.94 27.68
N ASP A 645 -48.64 34.72 28.08
CA ASP A 645 -48.72 35.70 29.17
C ASP A 645 -47.62 36.77 29.04
N CYS A 646 -47.63 37.74 29.94
CA CYS A 646 -46.63 38.80 29.97
C CYS A 646 -45.23 38.35 30.38
N ALA A 647 -45.09 37.18 31.00
CA ALA A 647 -43.76 36.61 31.27
C ALA A 647 -43.12 36.16 29.95
N GLN A 648 -43.89 35.53 29.05
CA GLN A 648 -43.39 35.18 27.72
C GLN A 648 -43.09 36.42 26.86
N VAL A 649 -43.81 37.53 27.05
CA VAL A 649 -43.46 38.82 26.42
C VAL A 649 -42.11 39.34 26.94
N ALA A 650 -41.85 39.24 28.24
CA ALA A 650 -40.58 39.61 28.85
C ALA A 650 -39.42 38.69 28.43
N ASP A 651 -39.68 37.39 28.23
CA ASP A 651 -38.70 36.45 27.68
C ASP A 651 -38.21 36.86 26.29
N TRP A 652 -39.07 37.52 25.51
CA TRP A 652 -38.76 38.13 24.21
C TRP A 652 -38.23 39.58 24.30
N GLY A 653 -37.86 40.04 25.50
CA GLY A 653 -37.33 41.40 25.72
C GLY A 653 -38.37 42.52 25.59
N GLY A 654 -39.65 42.17 25.51
CA GLY A 654 -40.75 43.12 25.39
C GLY A 654 -41.30 43.57 26.75
N ASN A 655 -41.99 44.71 26.74
CA ASN A 655 -42.80 45.17 27.87
C ASN A 655 -44.28 45.15 27.46
N CYS A 656 -45.08 44.31 28.13
CA CYS A 656 -46.52 44.14 27.87
C CYS A 656 -47.29 45.47 27.81
N ALA A 657 -46.98 46.41 28.70
CA ALA A 657 -47.65 47.71 28.75
C ALA A 657 -47.34 48.58 27.51
N ALA A 658 -46.13 48.44 26.97
CA ALA A 658 -45.59 49.25 25.87
C ALA A 658 -45.78 48.63 24.48
N LEU A 659 -46.43 47.47 24.35
CA LEU A 659 -46.65 46.83 23.06
C LEU A 659 -47.50 47.72 22.13
N ARG A 660 -47.10 47.80 20.86
CA ARG A 660 -47.84 48.49 19.79
C ARG A 660 -49.17 47.79 19.53
N THR A 661 -50.26 48.54 19.46
CA THR A 661 -51.59 48.02 19.12
C THR A 661 -51.75 47.86 17.60
N VAL A 662 -52.22 46.70 17.15
CA VAL A 662 -52.61 46.42 15.75
C VAL A 662 -54.11 46.14 15.68
N SER A 663 -54.76 46.53 14.57
CA SER A 663 -56.20 46.31 14.40
C SER A 663 -56.52 44.84 14.14
N ASP A 664 -57.73 44.42 14.51
CA ASP A 664 -58.15 43.02 14.33
C ASP A 664 -58.24 42.64 12.84
N GLN A 665 -58.48 43.62 11.95
CA GLN A 665 -58.44 43.44 10.50
C GLN A 665 -57.03 43.15 9.98
N VAL A 666 -56.00 43.77 10.58
CA VAL A 666 -54.59 43.51 10.23
C VAL A 666 -54.19 42.13 10.74
N LEU A 667 -54.58 41.75 11.97
CA LEU A 667 -54.33 40.41 12.52
C LEU A 667 -55.02 39.29 11.72
N ALA A 668 -56.22 39.54 11.20
CA ALA A 668 -56.95 38.60 10.35
C ALA A 668 -56.26 38.32 9.00
N GLY A 669 -55.34 39.19 8.57
CA GLY A 669 -54.51 39.00 7.38
C GLY A 669 -53.33 38.04 7.56
N TYR A 670 -53.02 37.63 8.79
CA TYR A 670 -52.00 36.62 9.08
C TYR A 670 -52.64 35.24 9.16
N GLY A 671 -51.98 34.24 8.57
CA GLY A 671 -52.35 32.84 8.77
C GLY A 671 -52.28 32.51 10.25
N ALA A 672 -53.39 32.07 10.85
CA ALA A 672 -53.43 31.72 12.26
C ALA A 672 -52.54 30.49 12.52
N VAL A 673 -51.39 30.70 13.17
CA VAL A 673 -50.49 29.61 13.59
C VAL A 673 -50.33 29.63 15.10
N GLY A 674 -51.25 28.97 15.80
CA GLY A 674 -51.07 28.45 17.17
C GLY A 674 -50.57 29.40 18.28
N ASN A 675 -50.26 28.78 19.42
CA ASN A 675 -49.62 29.45 20.55
C ASN A 675 -48.10 29.34 20.41
N LEU A 676 -47.39 30.43 20.68
CA LEU A 676 -45.92 30.46 20.69
C LEU A 676 -45.40 29.52 21.78
N GLN A 677 -44.56 28.57 21.39
CA GLN A 677 -43.88 27.68 22.34
C GLN A 677 -42.68 28.40 22.98
N PRO A 678 -42.23 28.00 24.18
CA PRO A 678 -40.99 28.51 24.78
C PRO A 678 -39.75 28.21 23.92
N LEU A 679 -39.79 27.12 23.15
CA LEU A 679 -38.79 26.78 22.16
C LEU A 679 -39.18 27.32 20.78
N ILE A 680 -38.22 27.96 20.11
CA ILE A 680 -38.33 28.33 18.71
C ILE A 680 -37.35 27.54 17.86
N ARG A 681 -37.67 27.35 16.57
CA ARG A 681 -36.79 26.70 15.60
C ARG A 681 -36.57 27.60 14.40
N THR A 682 -35.31 27.88 14.10
CA THR A 682 -34.87 28.54 12.87
C THR A 682 -34.37 27.48 11.87
N SER A 683 -33.85 27.90 10.71
CA SER A 683 -33.29 26.97 9.72
C SER A 683 -32.04 26.22 10.23
N ASP A 684 -31.32 26.82 11.17
CA ASP A 684 -30.00 26.40 11.64
C ASP A 684 -30.01 25.77 13.05
N ALA A 685 -30.98 26.11 13.91
CA ALA A 685 -30.98 25.64 15.29
C ALA A 685 -32.36 25.70 15.97
N VAL A 686 -32.46 25.01 17.12
CA VAL A 686 -33.55 25.16 18.09
C VAL A 686 -33.03 26.03 19.23
N TRP A 687 -33.88 26.95 19.70
CA TRP A 687 -33.53 27.94 20.71
C TRP A 687 -34.59 27.98 21.80
N LEU A 688 -34.15 28.05 23.06
CA LEU A 688 -34.97 28.46 24.18
C LEU A 688 -34.91 29.99 24.28
N VAL A 689 -36.07 30.62 24.27
CA VAL A 689 -36.19 32.07 24.50
C VAL A 689 -36.50 32.29 25.96
N GLN A 690 -35.61 32.99 26.67
CA GLN A 690 -35.75 33.24 28.10
C GLN A 690 -34.98 34.49 28.51
N GLY A 691 -35.60 35.36 29.30
CA GLY A 691 -34.94 36.53 29.90
C GLY A 691 -34.33 37.51 28.88
N GLY A 692 -34.96 37.69 27.71
CA GLY A 692 -34.48 38.56 26.64
C GLY A 692 -33.31 38.00 25.85
N GLN A 693 -33.01 36.71 25.98
CA GLN A 693 -31.94 36.02 25.25
C GLN A 693 -32.49 34.78 24.55
N ARG A 694 -31.82 34.38 23.47
CA ARG A 694 -31.98 33.06 22.86
C ARG A 694 -30.81 32.16 23.23
N ARG A 695 -31.11 30.95 23.68
CA ARG A 695 -30.13 29.96 24.14
C ARG A 695 -30.27 28.71 23.29
N GLN A 696 -29.21 28.30 22.60
CA GLN A 696 -29.29 27.15 21.70
C GLN A 696 -29.59 25.88 22.51
N VAL A 697 -30.52 25.06 22.04
CA VAL A 697 -30.91 23.79 22.64
C VAL A 697 -30.69 22.70 21.61
N ILE A 698 -29.79 21.76 21.90
CA ILE A 698 -29.52 20.64 20.99
C ILE A 698 -30.46 19.47 21.26
N ASP A 699 -30.74 19.20 22.54
CA ASP A 699 -31.61 18.12 22.97
C ASP A 699 -32.76 18.68 23.82
N PRO A 700 -33.92 18.99 23.21
CA PRO A 700 -35.08 19.53 23.93
C PRO A 700 -35.63 18.62 25.03
N SER A 701 -35.31 17.31 25.03
CA SER A 701 -35.84 16.38 26.03
C SER A 701 -35.35 16.70 27.45
N ILE A 702 -34.18 17.34 27.59
CA ILE A 702 -33.60 17.71 28.89
C ILE A 702 -34.37 18.83 29.59
N LEU A 703 -35.31 19.47 28.90
CA LEU A 703 -36.12 20.56 29.42
C LEU A 703 -37.42 20.09 30.09
N ALA A 704 -37.80 18.82 29.91
CA ALA A 704 -39.03 18.26 30.49
C ALA A 704 -39.14 18.40 32.02
N PRO A 705 -38.06 18.22 32.83
CA PRO A 705 -38.11 18.46 34.28
C PRO A 705 -38.44 19.91 34.67
N TYR A 706 -38.23 20.86 33.75
CA TYR A 706 -38.52 22.29 33.94
C TYR A 706 -39.91 22.67 33.40
N GLY A 707 -40.75 21.70 33.05
CA GLY A 707 -42.09 21.93 32.51
C GLY A 707 -42.12 22.48 31.08
N ILE A 708 -40.98 22.47 30.37
CA ILE A 708 -40.88 22.91 28.99
C ILE A 708 -40.89 21.66 28.09
N GLY A 709 -41.94 21.51 27.29
CA GLY A 709 -42.06 20.41 26.34
C GLY A 709 -41.08 20.53 25.16
N PRO A 710 -40.85 19.45 24.40
CA PRO A 710 -39.92 19.44 23.27
C PRO A 710 -40.45 20.16 22.02
N ASN A 711 -41.73 20.56 22.04
CA ASN A 711 -42.38 21.20 20.91
C ASN A 711 -41.79 22.59 20.68
N SER A 712 -41.48 22.90 19.43
CA SER A 712 -40.94 24.20 19.03
C SER A 712 -41.82 24.89 18.00
N THR A 713 -41.84 26.21 18.03
CA THR A 713 -42.48 27.04 17.02
C THR A 713 -41.44 27.44 15.96
N ALA A 714 -41.71 27.13 14.69
CA ALA A 714 -40.83 27.58 13.60
C ALA A 714 -40.99 29.09 13.38
N VAL A 715 -39.90 29.85 13.54
CA VAL A 715 -39.86 31.30 13.31
C VAL A 715 -38.78 31.66 12.30
N SER A 716 -38.87 32.83 11.66
CA SER A 716 -37.82 33.29 10.76
C SER A 716 -36.52 33.60 11.52
N THR A 717 -35.40 33.47 10.82
CA THR A 717 -34.07 33.79 11.36
C THR A 717 -33.97 35.28 11.70
N SER A 718 -34.61 36.17 10.94
CA SER A 718 -34.67 37.61 11.24
C SER A 718 -35.38 37.88 12.56
N THR A 719 -36.53 37.26 12.80
CA THR A 719 -37.28 37.37 14.07
C THR A 719 -36.46 36.84 15.25
N ALA A 720 -35.83 35.67 15.12
CA ALA A 720 -34.98 35.12 16.17
C ALA A 720 -33.73 35.99 16.45
N ASN A 721 -33.15 36.63 15.42
CA ASN A 721 -31.95 37.47 15.53
C ASN A 721 -32.17 38.77 16.31
N GLN A 722 -33.40 39.14 16.61
CA GLN A 722 -33.72 40.29 17.48
C GLN A 722 -33.27 40.05 18.93
N LEU A 723 -33.05 38.80 19.33
CA LEU A 723 -32.60 38.44 20.67
C LEU A 723 -31.07 38.19 20.71
N PRO A 724 -30.34 38.77 21.67
CA PRO A 724 -28.94 38.42 21.90
C PRO A 724 -28.78 36.95 22.30
N ILE A 725 -27.63 36.37 21.95
CA ILE A 725 -27.30 34.98 22.25
C ILE A 725 -26.82 34.86 23.70
N GLY A 726 -27.49 34.00 24.47
CA GLY A 726 -27.13 33.62 25.83
C GLY A 726 -26.35 32.29 25.89
N GLU A 727 -26.00 31.85 27.10
CA GLU A 727 -25.35 30.55 27.28
C GLU A 727 -26.27 29.41 26.82
N PRO A 728 -25.75 28.44 26.05
CA PRO A 728 -26.56 27.35 25.51
C PRO A 728 -27.05 26.40 26.60
N VAL A 729 -28.16 25.73 26.33
CA VAL A 729 -28.70 24.69 27.20
C VAL A 729 -28.17 23.33 26.74
N LEU A 730 -27.16 22.84 27.46
CA LEU A 730 -26.41 21.64 27.09
C LEU A 730 -26.79 20.46 27.99
N ALA A 731 -27.05 19.32 27.38
CA ALA A 731 -26.99 18.03 28.07
C ALA A 731 -25.52 17.65 28.30
N PRO A 732 -25.21 16.73 29.24
CA PRO A 732 -23.90 16.10 29.26
C PRO A 732 -23.57 15.50 27.88
N GLY A 733 -22.44 15.90 27.29
CA GLY A 733 -22.10 15.57 25.91
C GLY A 733 -20.86 16.29 25.40
N VAL A 734 -20.42 15.93 24.19
CA VAL A 734 -19.33 16.62 23.48
C VAL A 734 -19.92 17.57 22.44
N TYR A 735 -19.39 18.78 22.37
CA TYR A 735 -19.86 19.85 21.49
C TYR A 735 -18.71 20.40 20.67
N THR A 736 -19.02 20.82 19.44
CA THR A 736 -18.04 21.38 18.50
C THR A 736 -18.57 22.61 17.79
N ASN A 737 -17.68 23.47 17.32
CA ASN A 737 -17.99 24.64 16.50
C ASN A 737 -17.46 24.46 15.06
N SER A 738 -17.72 25.42 14.18
CA SER A 738 -17.28 25.34 12.78
C SER A 738 -15.76 25.35 12.61
N SER A 739 -15.01 25.89 13.58
CA SER A 739 -13.55 25.93 13.57
C SER A 739 -12.88 24.66 14.11
N GLY A 740 -13.66 23.64 14.51
CA GLY A 740 -13.13 22.37 15.02
C GLY A 740 -12.59 22.43 16.45
N SER A 741 -13.05 23.38 17.27
CA SER A 741 -12.79 23.40 18.72
C SER A 741 -13.81 22.52 19.44
N PHE A 742 -13.39 21.82 20.51
CA PHE A 742 -14.23 20.86 21.22
C PHE A 742 -14.35 21.18 22.70
N VAL A 743 -15.57 21.09 23.22
CA VAL A 743 -15.91 21.23 24.64
C VAL A 743 -16.74 20.04 25.07
N VAL A 744 -16.38 19.43 26.20
CA VAL A 744 -17.23 18.44 26.88
C VAL A 744 -18.02 19.15 27.97
N ALA A 745 -19.36 19.10 27.90
CA ALA A 745 -20.22 19.47 29.01
C ALA A 745 -20.50 18.23 29.86
N THR A 746 -20.33 18.33 31.18
CA THR A 746 -20.50 17.24 32.13
C THR A 746 -21.38 17.66 33.30
N GLY A 747 -21.75 16.72 34.17
CA GLY A 747 -22.43 17.06 35.42
C GLY A 747 -21.58 17.92 36.37
N GLY A 748 -20.25 17.92 36.19
CA GLY A 748 -19.29 18.70 36.98
C GLY A 748 -18.84 20.02 36.34
N GLY A 749 -19.45 20.43 35.22
CA GLY A 749 -19.07 21.63 34.45
C GLY A 749 -18.62 21.31 33.02
N SER A 750 -18.23 22.35 32.28
CA SER A 750 -17.77 22.21 30.89
C SER A 750 -16.25 22.38 30.79
N PHE A 751 -15.59 21.53 30.00
CA PHE A 751 -14.14 21.49 29.88
C PHE A 751 -13.69 21.48 28.42
N THR A 752 -12.59 22.16 28.11
CA THR A 752 -12.01 22.14 26.77
C THR A 752 -11.22 20.85 26.53
N LEU A 753 -11.29 20.32 25.30
CA LEU A 753 -10.45 19.22 24.85
C LEU A 753 -9.28 19.76 24.03
N SER A 754 -8.07 19.26 24.29
CA SER A 754 -6.93 19.50 23.39
C SER A 754 -7.09 18.73 22.08
N ALA A 755 -6.33 19.10 21.05
CA ALA A 755 -6.34 18.39 19.77
C ALA A 755 -6.01 16.88 19.92
N GLY A 756 -5.14 16.52 20.87
CA GLY A 756 -4.80 15.12 21.15
C GLY A 756 -5.89 14.34 21.90
N GLN A 757 -6.88 15.03 22.46
CA GLN A 757 -8.04 14.43 23.15
C GLN A 757 -9.30 14.44 22.27
N ALA A 758 -9.41 15.40 21.35
CA ALA A 758 -10.49 15.49 20.38
C ALA A 758 -10.30 14.50 19.22
N VAL A 759 -10.32 13.20 19.54
CA VAL A 759 -10.16 12.09 18.57
C VAL A 759 -11.23 11.02 18.77
N GLY A 760 -11.44 10.17 17.75
CA GLY A 760 -12.34 9.02 17.83
C GLY A 760 -13.78 9.39 18.24
N ALA A 761 -14.31 8.73 19.27
CA ALA A 761 -15.64 8.90 19.83
C ALA A 761 -15.97 10.35 20.21
N MET A 762 -14.97 11.13 20.66
CA MET A 762 -15.17 12.53 21.02
C MET A 762 -15.56 13.37 19.80
N THR A 763 -14.92 13.11 18.65
CA THR A 763 -15.27 13.76 17.38
C THR A 763 -16.55 13.18 16.78
N ALA A 764 -16.69 11.84 16.79
CA ALA A 764 -17.80 11.14 16.15
C ALA A 764 -19.16 11.41 16.82
N LEU A 765 -19.18 11.63 18.14
CA LEU A 765 -20.39 11.92 18.91
C LEU A 765 -20.55 13.41 19.21
N SER A 766 -19.67 14.25 18.69
CA SER A 766 -19.76 15.69 18.90
C SER A 766 -21.02 16.26 18.26
N ARG A 767 -21.68 17.17 18.99
CA ARG A 767 -22.90 17.83 18.53
C ARG A 767 -22.54 19.26 18.12
N PRO A 768 -22.85 19.68 16.88
CA PRO A 768 -22.50 21.01 16.42
C PRO A 768 -23.34 22.08 17.13
N LEU A 769 -22.68 23.14 17.58
CA LEU A 769 -23.30 24.39 18.02
C LEU A 769 -22.99 25.47 16.99
N VAL A 770 -23.86 26.49 16.87
CA VAL A 770 -23.49 27.67 16.09
C VAL A 770 -22.37 28.42 16.81
N ASP A 771 -21.41 28.96 16.07
CA ASP A 771 -20.16 29.50 16.63
C ASP A 771 -20.39 30.54 17.73
N SER A 772 -21.36 31.43 17.50
CA SER A 772 -21.76 32.46 18.47
C SER A 772 -22.37 31.90 19.75
N SER A 773 -22.98 30.71 19.70
CA SER A 773 -23.48 29.99 20.88
C SER A 773 -22.39 29.18 21.56
N PHE A 774 -21.47 28.59 20.80
CA PHE A 774 -20.32 27.87 21.33
C PHE A 774 -19.40 28.80 22.14
N ALA A 775 -19.20 30.03 21.66
CA ALA A 775 -18.41 31.05 22.34
C ALA A 775 -19.01 31.50 23.69
N LYS A 776 -20.28 31.15 23.98
CA LYS A 776 -20.96 31.47 25.25
C LYS A 776 -20.91 30.33 26.27
N ILE A 777 -20.24 29.21 26.00
CA ILE A 777 -20.11 28.13 26.98
C ILE A 777 -19.16 28.57 28.10
N ALA A 778 -19.60 28.50 29.35
CA ALA A 778 -18.74 28.72 30.51
C ALA A 778 -17.78 27.53 30.69
N ILE A 779 -16.47 27.78 30.55
CA ILE A 779 -15.42 26.77 30.65
C ILE A 779 -14.81 26.76 32.06
N ALA A 780 -14.86 25.60 32.72
CA ALA A 780 -14.28 25.37 34.03
C ALA A 780 -12.77 25.06 33.99
N GLY A 781 -12.26 24.55 32.85
CA GLY A 781 -10.84 24.24 32.65
C GLY A 781 -10.59 23.28 31.50
N ALA A 782 -9.39 22.70 31.43
CA ALA A 782 -9.06 21.64 30.47
C ALA A 782 -9.45 20.27 31.04
N MET A 783 -9.95 19.36 30.18
CA MET A 783 -10.33 18.02 30.62
C MET A 783 -9.08 17.18 30.93
N PRO A 784 -8.92 16.59 32.12
CA PRO A 784 -7.80 15.70 32.40
C PRO A 784 -7.92 14.37 31.63
N SER A 785 -6.79 13.78 31.25
CA SER A 785 -6.74 12.46 30.59
C SER A 785 -7.05 11.30 31.53
N ARG A 786 -6.96 11.53 32.85
CA ARG A 786 -7.33 10.59 33.91
C ARG A 786 -8.08 11.32 35.01
N VAL A 787 -9.26 10.83 35.35
CA VAL A 787 -10.13 11.48 36.33
C VAL A 787 -10.66 10.48 37.35
N ARG A 788 -10.86 10.95 38.57
CA ARG A 788 -11.60 10.25 39.62
C ARG A 788 -12.86 11.04 39.94
N SER A 789 -14.02 10.40 39.78
CA SER A 789 -15.33 10.99 40.04
C SER A 789 -16.29 9.89 40.49
N ASP A 790 -17.16 10.21 41.45
CA ASP A 790 -18.16 9.27 41.99
C ASP A 790 -17.57 7.91 42.46
N GLY A 791 -16.35 7.94 43.03
CA GLY A 791 -15.66 6.75 43.51
C GLY A 791 -15.05 5.85 42.42
N ARG A 792 -15.17 6.21 41.15
CA ARG A 792 -14.61 5.48 40.00
C ARG A 792 -13.41 6.21 39.41
N SER A 793 -12.54 5.46 38.73
CA SER A 793 -11.33 5.99 38.09
C SER A 793 -11.40 5.73 36.60
N PHE A 794 -11.25 6.78 35.80
CA PHE A 794 -11.42 6.70 34.37
C PHE A 794 -10.16 7.16 33.64
N VAL A 795 -9.81 6.46 32.58
CA VAL A 795 -8.74 6.83 31.64
C VAL A 795 -9.37 7.15 30.29
N LEU A 796 -8.98 8.28 29.69
CA LEU A 796 -9.55 8.71 28.42
C LEU A 796 -8.90 7.95 27.26
N THR A 797 -9.76 7.38 26.40
CA THR A 797 -9.39 6.65 25.20
C THR A 797 -10.05 7.29 23.98
N ASP A 798 -9.64 6.90 22.77
CA ASP A 798 -10.32 7.28 21.54
C ASP A 798 -11.76 6.72 21.44
N ALA A 799 -12.12 5.71 22.25
CA ALA A 799 -13.46 5.16 22.32
C ALA A 799 -14.33 5.81 23.42
N GLY A 800 -13.75 6.66 24.27
CA GLY A 800 -14.42 7.25 25.45
C GLY A 800 -13.72 6.91 26.76
N TRP A 801 -14.45 6.97 27.88
CA TRP A 801 -13.94 6.60 29.19
C TRP A 801 -13.77 5.09 29.33
N LEU A 802 -12.56 4.66 29.67
CA LEU A 802 -12.33 3.32 30.20
C LEU A 802 -12.39 3.41 31.73
N ASP A 803 -13.36 2.75 32.35
CA ASP A 803 -13.44 2.62 33.82
C ASP A 803 -12.48 1.54 34.28
N VAL A 804 -11.52 1.91 35.12
CA VAL A 804 -10.38 1.08 35.52
C VAL A 804 -10.22 1.06 37.03
N ASP A 805 -9.52 0.04 37.52
CA ASP A 805 -8.93 0.12 38.85
C ASP A 805 -7.70 1.04 38.82
N SER A 806 -7.67 2.06 39.67
CA SER A 806 -6.55 3.00 39.73
C SER A 806 -5.19 2.34 40.01
N SER A 807 -5.19 1.19 40.70
CA SER A 807 -3.97 0.41 40.96
C SER A 807 -3.35 -0.16 39.69
N MET A 808 -4.08 -0.28 38.57
CA MET A 808 -3.47 -0.67 37.30
C MET A 808 -2.55 0.41 36.75
N TYR A 809 -2.88 1.68 36.99
CA TYR A 809 -2.15 2.86 36.50
C TYR A 809 -1.23 3.50 37.56
N GLY A 810 -0.96 2.80 38.65
CA GLY A 810 -0.10 3.22 39.75
C GLY A 810 -0.92 3.21 41.04
N ASP A 811 -1.55 4.33 41.34
CA ASP A 811 -2.54 4.46 42.39
C ASP A 811 -3.47 5.66 42.11
N SER A 812 -4.39 5.95 43.04
CA SER A 812 -5.36 7.03 42.89
C SER A 812 -4.76 8.44 42.82
N SER A 813 -3.52 8.67 43.26
CA SER A 813 -2.86 9.99 43.22
C SER A 813 -2.56 10.46 41.80
N LEU A 814 -2.49 9.54 40.83
CA LEU A 814 -2.27 9.84 39.42
C LEU A 814 -3.56 10.20 38.66
N PHE A 815 -4.71 10.16 39.33
CA PHE A 815 -6.01 10.54 38.78
C PHE A 815 -6.46 11.88 39.37
N MET A 816 -6.90 12.81 38.52
CA MET A 816 -7.38 14.10 38.99
C MET A 816 -8.77 13.95 39.63
N ALA A 817 -8.93 14.37 40.88
CA ALA A 817 -10.24 14.39 41.53
C ALA A 817 -11.14 15.45 40.89
N MET A 818 -12.32 15.03 40.43
CA MET A 818 -13.28 15.88 39.74
C MET A 818 -14.63 15.90 40.49
N PRO A 819 -15.46 16.95 40.30
CA PRO A 819 -16.80 17.02 40.89
C PRO A 819 -17.67 15.82 40.50
N SER A 820 -18.70 15.54 41.31
CA SER A 820 -19.65 14.45 41.03
C SER A 820 -20.26 14.59 39.63
N GLY A 821 -20.34 13.48 38.90
CA GLY A 821 -20.86 13.47 37.53
C GLY A 821 -19.92 14.02 36.45
N ALA A 822 -18.65 14.32 36.75
CA ALA A 822 -17.69 14.82 35.76
C ALA A 822 -17.34 13.82 34.65
N TRP A 823 -17.57 12.52 34.85
CA TRP A 823 -17.43 11.51 33.80
C TRP A 823 -18.64 11.45 32.86
N ARG A 824 -19.81 11.96 33.29
CA ARG A 824 -21.05 11.93 32.51
C ARG A 824 -20.96 12.96 31.38
N GLY A 825 -21.19 12.52 30.15
CA GLY A 825 -21.10 13.35 28.94
C GLY A 825 -20.09 12.85 27.92
N ILE A 826 -19.18 11.97 28.35
CA ILE A 826 -18.31 11.18 27.48
C ILE A 826 -18.81 9.73 27.58
N PRO A 827 -18.91 8.98 26.46
CA PRO A 827 -19.36 7.60 26.50
C PRO A 827 -18.43 6.74 27.35
N LEU A 828 -19.00 5.80 28.09
CA LEU A 828 -18.23 4.74 28.73
C LEU A 828 -17.88 3.70 27.65
N ALA A 829 -16.61 3.61 27.30
CA ALA A 829 -16.09 2.69 26.28
C ALA A 829 -16.18 1.24 26.77
N ALA A 830 -15.70 0.99 28.00
CA ALA A 830 -15.84 -0.27 28.71
C ALA A 830 -15.51 -0.09 30.20
N THR A 831 -15.73 -1.16 30.95
CA THR A 831 -15.23 -1.32 32.31
C THR A 831 -14.23 -2.46 32.30
N ASP A 832 -12.99 -2.18 32.69
CA ASP A 832 -11.89 -3.14 32.77
C ASP A 832 -11.00 -2.85 33.98
N HIS A 833 -11.32 -3.52 35.09
CA HIS A 833 -10.56 -3.40 36.33
C HIS A 833 -9.33 -4.33 36.39
N GLY A 834 -9.17 -5.22 35.39
CA GLY A 834 -8.05 -6.15 35.33
C GLY A 834 -6.86 -5.63 34.52
N PRO A 835 -5.82 -6.45 34.32
CA PRO A 835 -4.77 -6.15 33.35
C PRO A 835 -5.37 -6.02 31.94
N HIS A 836 -4.95 -5.02 31.18
CA HIS A 836 -5.46 -4.76 29.83
C HIS A 836 -4.42 -4.13 28.92
N PHE A 837 -4.60 -4.29 27.60
CA PHE A 837 -3.70 -3.67 26.64
C PHE A 837 -4.15 -2.25 26.31
N VAL A 838 -3.18 -1.36 26.24
CA VAL A 838 -3.36 0.02 25.84
C VAL A 838 -2.38 0.38 24.73
N ARG A 839 -2.71 1.40 23.95
CA ARG A 839 -1.81 2.00 22.97
C ARG A 839 -1.63 3.47 23.26
N SER A 840 -0.40 3.95 23.33
CA SER A 840 -0.07 5.36 23.46
C SER A 840 0.80 5.76 22.27
N GLY A 841 0.25 6.55 21.34
CA GLY A 841 0.88 6.78 20.04
C GLY A 841 0.97 5.49 19.23
N THR A 842 2.19 5.10 18.84
CA THR A 842 2.45 3.83 18.12
C THR A 842 2.76 2.66 19.05
N ASP A 843 3.01 2.94 20.34
CA ASP A 843 3.52 1.95 21.27
C ASP A 843 2.38 1.26 22.01
N GLU A 844 2.45 -0.07 22.08
CA GLU A 844 1.50 -0.89 22.83
C GLU A 844 2.08 -1.27 24.20
N TYR A 845 1.23 -1.27 25.22
CA TYR A 845 1.59 -1.63 26.59
C TYR A 845 0.53 -2.56 27.19
N LEU A 846 0.96 -3.50 28.03
CA LEU A 846 0.11 -4.19 28.99
C LEU A 846 0.16 -3.39 30.29
N VAL A 847 -0.98 -2.84 30.71
CA VAL A 847 -1.10 -2.15 32.00
C VAL A 847 -1.48 -3.17 33.06
N SER A 848 -0.67 -3.28 34.11
CA SER A 848 -0.88 -4.24 35.21
C SER A 848 -0.07 -3.85 36.44
N GLY A 849 -0.66 -4.00 37.64
CA GLY A 849 0.08 -3.89 38.91
C GLY A 849 0.81 -2.56 39.10
N GLY A 850 0.20 -1.46 38.65
CA GLY A 850 0.71 -0.10 38.78
C GLY A 850 1.76 0.30 37.76
N SER A 851 1.97 -0.53 36.74
CA SER A 851 2.98 -0.31 35.70
C SER A 851 2.42 -0.59 34.31
N ALA A 852 3.03 0.03 33.30
CA ALA A 852 2.76 -0.24 31.89
C ALA A 852 3.98 -0.92 31.26
N GLN A 853 3.84 -2.20 30.93
CA GLN A 853 4.89 -3.02 30.32
C GLN A 853 4.77 -2.95 28.80
N SER A 854 5.86 -2.62 28.10
CA SER A 854 5.84 -2.55 26.63
C SER A 854 5.52 -3.92 26.01
N VAL A 855 4.67 -3.95 24.98
CA VAL A 855 4.29 -5.14 24.19
C VAL A 855 4.77 -4.94 22.76
N ALA A 856 5.51 -5.92 22.22
CA ALA A 856 6.19 -5.83 20.92
C ALA A 856 5.23 -5.85 19.72
N GLY A 857 3.97 -6.27 19.91
CA GLY A 857 2.93 -6.24 18.90
C GLY A 857 1.90 -7.36 19.04
N ALA A 858 1.18 -7.62 17.94
CA ALA A 858 0.03 -8.54 17.92
C ALA A 858 0.38 -9.99 18.32
N SER A 859 1.54 -10.50 17.94
CA SER A 859 1.96 -11.87 18.26
C SER A 859 2.20 -12.06 19.75
N GLU A 860 2.90 -11.12 20.40
CA GLU A 860 3.12 -11.18 21.84
C GLU A 860 1.81 -10.96 22.61
N ARG A 861 0.97 -10.02 22.16
CA ARG A 861 -0.37 -9.85 22.72
C ARG A 861 -1.18 -11.14 22.67
N ALA A 862 -1.18 -11.85 21.54
CA ALA A 862 -1.88 -13.13 21.41
C ALA A 862 -1.34 -14.19 22.39
N GLN A 863 -0.02 -14.23 22.63
CA GLN A 863 0.58 -15.11 23.63
C GLN A 863 0.16 -14.75 25.06
N ILE A 864 0.22 -13.46 25.43
CA ILE A 864 -0.21 -12.99 26.75
C ILE A 864 -1.70 -13.28 26.97
N THR A 865 -2.55 -13.04 25.97
CA THR A 865 -3.97 -13.40 26.00
C THR A 865 -4.16 -14.89 26.22
N ALA A 866 -3.42 -15.75 25.50
CA ALA A 866 -3.54 -17.20 25.63
C ALA A 866 -3.06 -17.74 26.98
N VAL A 867 -2.01 -17.14 27.56
CA VAL A 867 -1.40 -17.61 28.81
C VAL A 867 -2.10 -17.05 30.05
N TYR A 868 -2.41 -15.74 30.04
CA TYR A 868 -2.90 -15.02 31.22
C TYR A 868 -4.37 -14.63 31.14
N GLY A 869 -5.06 -14.93 30.03
CA GLY A 869 -6.48 -14.63 29.86
C GLY A 869 -6.82 -13.14 29.72
N VAL A 870 -5.82 -12.29 29.46
CA VAL A 870 -6.02 -10.85 29.24
C VAL A 870 -6.76 -10.63 27.92
N ALA A 871 -7.84 -9.85 27.93
CA ALA A 871 -8.62 -9.57 26.72
C ALA A 871 -7.71 -8.98 25.62
N PRO A 872 -7.77 -9.47 24.37
CA PRO A 872 -6.87 -9.02 23.30
C PRO A 872 -7.19 -7.61 22.78
N THR A 873 -8.22 -6.96 23.32
CA THR A 873 -8.61 -5.58 23.00
C THR A 873 -7.51 -4.62 23.40
N VAL A 874 -7.15 -3.73 22.47
CA VAL A 874 -6.17 -2.66 22.72
C VAL A 874 -6.91 -1.32 22.78
N TRP A 875 -6.86 -0.67 23.94
CA TRP A 875 -7.47 0.64 24.16
C TRP A 875 -6.51 1.75 23.73
N ASN A 876 -6.85 2.53 22.70
CA ASN A 876 -5.99 3.64 22.29
C ASN A 876 -6.19 4.82 23.25
N LEU A 877 -5.16 5.12 24.03
CA LEU A 877 -5.18 6.21 24.97
C LEU A 877 -4.98 7.54 24.26
N VAL A 878 -5.66 8.58 24.75
CA VAL A 878 -5.33 9.95 24.37
C VAL A 878 -3.95 10.33 24.90
N ALA A 879 -3.39 11.44 24.39
CA ALA A 879 -2.12 11.95 24.88
C ALA A 879 -2.11 12.15 26.40
N ASP A 880 -0.96 11.94 27.01
CA ASP A 880 -0.68 12.13 28.44
C ASP A 880 -1.37 11.16 29.42
N SER A 881 -2.19 10.22 28.95
CA SER A 881 -2.85 9.23 29.84
C SER A 881 -1.89 8.30 30.60
N LEU A 882 -0.64 8.14 30.15
CA LEU A 882 0.39 7.34 30.83
C LEU A 882 1.41 8.17 31.62
N VAL A 883 1.26 9.50 31.68
CA VAL A 883 2.22 10.35 32.40
C VAL A 883 2.26 9.97 33.89
N GLY A 884 3.44 9.75 34.45
CA GLY A 884 3.60 9.32 35.85
C GLY A 884 3.30 7.83 36.10
N VAL A 885 2.77 7.07 35.13
CA VAL A 885 2.68 5.61 35.24
C VAL A 885 4.07 5.01 35.05
N ARG A 886 4.46 4.06 35.90
CA ARG A 886 5.77 3.42 35.80
C ARG A 886 5.85 2.57 34.53
N LEU A 887 6.73 2.94 33.60
CA LEU A 887 7.02 2.13 32.41
C LEU A 887 8.02 1.01 32.75
N VAL A 888 7.71 -0.20 32.32
CA VAL A 888 8.57 -1.39 32.51
C VAL A 888 9.00 -1.94 31.16
N TYR A 889 10.31 -2.07 30.99
CA TYR A 889 10.96 -2.66 29.82
C TYR A 889 11.76 -3.89 30.22
N ASP A 890 12.12 -4.72 29.25
CA ASP A 890 13.12 -5.76 29.46
C ASP A 890 14.47 -5.11 29.82
N LEU A 891 15.29 -5.85 30.60
CA LEU A 891 16.62 -5.37 31.02
C LEU A 891 17.48 -4.96 29.81
N ILE A 892 17.38 -5.73 28.72
CA ILE A 892 18.05 -5.43 27.46
C ILE A 892 17.01 -5.51 26.34
N VAL A 893 17.00 -4.48 25.50
CA VAL A 893 16.11 -4.33 24.35
C VAL A 893 16.90 -3.95 23.11
N THR A 894 16.33 -4.12 21.93
CA THR A 894 16.87 -3.61 20.66
C THR A 894 16.03 -2.46 20.13
N ASP A 895 16.60 -1.55 19.36
CA ASP A 895 15.82 -0.67 18.49
C ASP A 895 15.47 -1.36 17.16
N ALA A 896 14.67 -0.68 16.33
CA ALA A 896 14.26 -1.19 15.01
C ALA A 896 15.44 -1.43 14.06
N ASN A 897 16.61 -0.83 14.31
CA ASN A 897 17.83 -1.03 13.53
C ASN A 897 18.72 -2.14 14.11
N GLY A 898 18.28 -2.81 15.18
CA GLY A 898 19.00 -3.89 15.84
C GLY A 898 20.08 -3.42 16.83
N ALA A 899 20.18 -2.13 17.15
CA ALA A 899 21.11 -1.68 18.19
C ALA A 899 20.58 -2.06 19.57
N ALA A 900 21.43 -2.67 20.40
CA ALA A 900 21.05 -3.16 21.73
C ALA A 900 21.25 -2.09 22.81
N TYR A 901 20.35 -2.05 23.79
CA TYR A 901 20.34 -1.11 24.91
C TYR A 901 20.03 -1.80 26.23
N LEU A 902 20.80 -1.50 27.27
CA LEU A 902 20.55 -1.88 28.66
C LEU A 902 19.69 -0.79 29.28
N ILE A 903 18.54 -1.17 29.80
CA ILE A 903 17.58 -0.24 30.39
C ILE A 903 17.75 -0.22 31.91
N ASP A 904 18.15 0.94 32.42
CA ASP A 904 18.31 1.22 33.85
C ASP A 904 17.38 2.36 34.27
N GLY A 905 16.14 2.00 34.59
CA GLY A 905 15.09 2.98 34.89
C GLY A 905 14.77 3.86 33.68
N SER A 906 15.02 5.17 33.78
CA SER A 906 14.85 6.14 32.68
C SER A 906 16.12 6.34 31.84
N LYS A 907 17.21 5.63 32.14
CA LYS A 907 18.50 5.73 31.45
C LYS A 907 18.73 4.50 30.56
N LYS A 908 19.33 4.70 29.39
CA LYS A 908 19.73 3.62 28.47
C LYS A 908 21.23 3.63 28.23
N TYR A 909 21.84 2.46 28.14
CA TYR A 909 23.25 2.31 27.75
C TYR A 909 23.36 1.48 26.48
N ARG A 910 24.16 1.89 25.50
CA ARG A 910 24.35 1.14 24.25
C ARG A 910 25.25 -0.07 24.49
N LEU A 911 24.86 -1.22 23.96
CA LEU A 911 25.63 -2.47 23.99
C LEU A 911 26.03 -2.88 22.60
N ASP A 912 27.18 -3.55 22.49
CA ASP A 912 27.47 -4.45 21.38
C ASP A 912 26.92 -5.87 21.66
N CYS A 913 26.89 -6.71 20.63
CA CYS A 913 26.35 -8.06 20.78
C CYS A 913 27.19 -9.00 21.64
N GLY A 914 28.49 -8.74 21.83
CA GLY A 914 29.30 -9.47 22.79
C GLY A 914 28.83 -9.20 24.21
N GLN A 915 28.61 -7.91 24.53
CA GLN A 915 28.09 -7.49 25.82
C GLN A 915 26.68 -8.05 26.09
N VAL A 916 25.83 -8.22 25.08
CA VAL A 916 24.52 -8.87 25.26
C VAL A 916 24.65 -10.32 25.77
N VAL A 917 25.66 -11.06 25.29
CA VAL A 917 25.95 -12.43 25.75
C VAL A 917 26.40 -12.45 27.21
N ASP A 918 27.09 -11.41 27.67
CA ASP A 918 27.51 -11.28 29.07
C ASP A 918 26.33 -11.20 30.05
N PHE A 919 25.14 -10.82 29.58
CA PHE A 919 23.89 -10.86 30.34
C PHE A 919 23.06 -12.14 30.11
N ALA A 920 23.66 -13.18 29.51
CA ALA A 920 23.00 -14.43 29.12
C ALA A 920 21.78 -14.22 28.21
N LYS A 921 21.87 -13.27 27.29
CA LYS A 921 20.87 -13.01 26.25
C LYS A 921 21.47 -13.24 24.87
N ALA A 922 20.63 -13.51 23.88
CA ALA A 922 21.04 -13.55 22.48
C ALA A 922 20.57 -12.28 21.77
N CYS A 923 21.46 -11.61 21.03
CA CYS A 923 21.14 -10.38 20.30
C CYS A 923 19.92 -10.51 19.38
N THR A 924 19.77 -11.67 18.74
CA THR A 924 18.67 -11.98 17.83
C THR A 924 17.35 -12.25 18.54
N SER A 925 17.37 -12.53 19.84
CA SER A 925 16.18 -12.82 20.64
C SER A 925 15.77 -11.64 21.53
N LEU A 926 16.43 -10.49 21.40
CA LEU A 926 16.08 -9.31 22.18
C LEU A 926 14.75 -8.73 21.70
N ARG A 927 13.99 -8.18 22.64
CA ARG A 927 12.74 -7.48 22.34
C ARG A 927 13.07 -6.17 21.64
N THR A 928 12.51 -5.98 20.45
CA THR A 928 12.58 -4.70 19.76
C THR A 928 11.59 -3.71 20.36
N VAL A 929 12.09 -2.53 20.76
CA VAL A 929 11.35 -1.39 21.28
C VAL A 929 11.43 -0.24 20.27
N SER A 930 10.37 0.56 20.17
CA SER A 930 10.33 1.66 19.21
C SER A 930 11.38 2.73 19.49
N ALA A 931 11.84 3.39 18.43
CA ALA A 931 12.76 4.54 18.56
C ALA A 931 12.14 5.68 19.38
N ALA A 932 10.81 5.85 19.33
CA ALA A 932 10.09 6.85 20.11
C ALA A 932 10.14 6.55 21.61
N ALA A 933 9.97 5.29 22.02
CA ALA A 933 10.07 4.88 23.41
C ALA A 933 11.52 5.03 23.93
N LEU A 934 12.53 4.62 23.14
CA LEU A 934 13.93 4.81 23.49
C LEU A 934 14.36 6.28 23.48
N GLY A 935 13.73 7.13 22.68
CA GLY A 935 14.00 8.57 22.62
C GLY A 935 13.60 9.34 23.88
N LYS A 936 12.68 8.79 24.68
CA LYS A 936 12.25 9.37 25.96
C LYS A 936 13.23 9.10 27.11
N MET A 937 14.23 8.25 26.89
CA MET A 937 15.21 7.84 27.91
C MET A 937 16.47 8.69 27.83
N THR A 938 17.08 8.96 28.99
CA THR A 938 18.38 9.63 29.08
C THR A 938 19.46 8.73 28.52
N ASP A 939 20.27 9.25 27.58
CA ASP A 939 21.38 8.49 27.01
C ASP A 939 22.54 8.43 28.01
N GLY A 940 22.90 7.21 28.38
CA GLY A 940 24.03 6.88 29.25
C GLY A 940 25.34 6.65 28.52
N GLY A 941 25.33 6.67 27.18
CA GLY A 941 26.48 6.37 26.34
C GLY A 941 26.68 4.86 26.15
N ALA A 942 27.87 4.47 25.69
CA ALA A 942 28.25 3.07 25.56
C ALA A 942 28.44 2.43 26.94
N LEU A 943 27.90 1.23 27.12
CA LEU A 943 28.07 0.47 28.36
C LEU A 943 29.55 0.09 28.49
N ALA A 944 30.15 0.46 29.61
CA ALA A 944 31.52 0.05 29.93
C ALA A 944 31.53 -1.44 30.36
N PRO A 945 32.67 -2.14 30.21
CA PRO A 945 32.77 -3.55 30.60
C PRO A 945 32.51 -3.81 32.09
N LEU A 946 32.76 -2.82 32.95
CA LEU A 946 32.49 -2.91 34.38
C LEU A 946 31.23 -2.11 34.73
N LEU A 947 30.43 -2.66 35.63
CA LEU A 947 29.26 -2.04 36.22
C LEU A 947 29.58 -1.60 37.65
N ARG A 948 29.29 -0.36 38.00
CA ARG A 948 29.51 0.18 39.35
C ARG A 948 28.17 0.32 40.07
N SER A 949 28.00 -0.35 41.21
CA SER A 949 26.84 -0.20 42.11
C SER A 949 26.90 1.11 42.90
N GLY A 950 25.81 1.44 43.60
CA GLY A 950 25.71 2.63 44.45
C GLY A 950 26.72 2.68 45.59
N ASP A 951 27.22 1.53 46.05
CA ASP A 951 28.26 1.36 47.07
C ASP A 951 29.70 1.40 46.51
N ASN A 952 29.86 1.77 45.23
CA ASN A 952 31.13 1.75 44.47
C ASN A 952 31.73 0.35 44.21
N THR A 953 31.03 -0.74 44.50
CA THR A 953 31.49 -2.08 44.13
C THR A 953 31.51 -2.24 42.61
N LEU A 954 32.60 -2.81 42.08
CA LEU A 954 32.78 -3.06 40.65
C LEU A 954 32.38 -4.49 40.30
N TRP A 955 31.53 -4.62 39.28
CA TRP A 955 30.98 -5.88 38.82
C TRP A 955 31.28 -6.09 37.35
N LEU A 956 31.82 -7.26 37.01
CA LEU A 956 31.93 -7.74 35.63
C LEU A 956 30.71 -8.62 35.32
N PRO A 957 29.80 -8.19 34.42
CA PRO A 957 28.80 -9.08 33.85
C PRO A 957 29.51 -10.11 32.96
N GLN A 958 29.18 -11.40 33.13
CA GLN A 958 29.70 -12.47 32.31
C GLN A 958 28.75 -13.67 32.35
N GLY A 959 28.24 -14.08 31.18
CA GLY A 959 27.37 -15.26 31.04
C GLY A 959 26.11 -15.24 31.93
N GLY A 960 25.55 -14.07 32.22
CA GLY A 960 24.37 -13.89 33.07
C GLY A 960 24.67 -13.84 34.57
N ALA A 961 25.94 -13.87 34.95
CA ALA A 961 26.39 -13.65 36.31
C ALA A 961 27.07 -12.28 36.45
N ARG A 962 26.96 -11.67 37.63
CA ARG A 962 27.79 -10.55 38.07
C ARG A 962 28.94 -11.11 38.90
N ARG A 963 30.17 -10.77 38.54
CA ARG A 963 31.38 -11.18 39.25
C ARG A 963 32.03 -9.94 39.83
N GLU A 964 32.24 -9.91 41.13
CA GLU A 964 32.91 -8.76 41.74
C GLU A 964 34.36 -8.69 41.29
N VAL A 965 34.85 -7.47 41.03
CA VAL A 965 36.21 -7.20 40.59
C VAL A 965 36.85 -6.16 41.52
N PRO A 966 37.37 -6.58 42.68
CA PRO A 966 37.99 -5.67 43.66
C PRO A 966 39.16 -4.85 43.11
N ASP A 967 39.89 -5.38 42.13
CA ASP A 967 40.93 -4.65 41.40
C ASP A 967 40.76 -4.86 39.90
N PRO A 968 40.30 -3.86 39.14
CA PRO A 968 40.05 -4.02 37.71
C PRO A 968 41.34 -4.20 36.89
N ARG A 969 42.53 -3.94 37.45
CA ARG A 969 43.82 -4.17 36.75
C ARG A 969 44.06 -5.64 36.44
N VAL A 970 43.43 -6.55 37.18
CA VAL A 970 43.53 -8.00 36.94
C VAL A 970 42.89 -8.41 35.61
N LEU A 971 42.09 -7.52 35.01
CA LEU A 971 41.41 -7.76 33.75
C LEU A 971 42.24 -7.37 32.52
N ALA A 972 43.36 -6.62 32.71
CA ALA A 972 44.20 -6.15 31.61
C ALA A 972 44.74 -7.29 30.71
N PRO A 973 45.16 -8.46 31.22
CA PRO A 973 45.58 -9.59 30.37
C PRO A 973 44.46 -10.12 29.46
N TYR A 974 43.19 -9.87 29.80
CA TYR A 974 42.02 -10.27 29.02
C TYR A 974 41.55 -9.18 28.06
N GLY A 975 42.29 -8.07 27.93
CA GLY A 975 41.93 -6.94 27.06
C GLY A 975 40.75 -6.11 27.58
N ILE A 976 40.33 -6.31 28.83
CA ILE A 976 39.21 -5.58 29.44
C ILE A 976 39.78 -4.40 30.24
N GLY A 977 39.38 -3.18 29.85
CA GLY A 977 39.81 -1.95 30.51
C GLY A 977 39.14 -1.71 31.88
N THR A 978 39.59 -0.67 32.58
CA THR A 978 39.09 -0.32 33.93
C THR A 978 37.89 0.64 33.92
N SER A 979 37.35 0.96 32.73
CA SER A 979 36.19 1.84 32.59
C SER A 979 34.95 1.19 33.19
N SER A 980 34.16 1.96 33.93
CA SER A 980 32.93 1.48 34.56
C SER A 980 31.73 2.38 34.29
N SER A 981 30.54 1.79 34.12
CA SER A 981 29.26 2.48 34.04
C SER A 981 28.50 2.36 35.36
N SER A 982 28.05 3.49 35.92
CA SER A 982 27.21 3.48 37.12
C SER A 982 25.82 2.95 36.78
N VAL A 983 25.41 1.87 37.42
CA VAL A 983 24.08 1.25 37.23
C VAL A 983 23.36 1.09 38.55
N SER A 984 22.04 1.07 38.52
CA SER A 984 21.25 0.81 39.72
C SER A 984 21.43 -0.62 40.22
N ASP A 985 21.25 -0.81 41.53
CA ASP A 985 21.25 -2.15 42.15
C ASP A 985 20.17 -3.06 41.55
N ARG A 986 19.14 -2.49 40.90
CA ARG A 986 18.11 -3.25 40.17
C ARG A 986 18.68 -3.96 38.95
N VAL A 987 19.58 -3.31 38.20
CA VAL A 987 20.26 -3.94 37.06
C VAL A 987 21.09 -5.11 37.56
N LEU A 988 21.87 -4.89 38.61
CA LEU A 988 22.72 -5.91 39.19
C LEU A 988 21.90 -7.06 39.78
N ALA A 989 20.75 -6.80 40.40
CA ALA A 989 19.90 -7.84 40.97
C ALA A 989 19.30 -8.79 39.91
N ARG A 990 19.31 -8.42 38.63
CA ARG A 990 18.90 -9.31 37.53
C ARG A 990 19.99 -10.31 37.13
N LEU A 991 21.23 -10.11 37.58
CA LEU A 991 22.36 -11.00 37.34
C LEU A 991 22.60 -11.87 38.57
N LYS A 992 22.83 -13.17 38.34
CA LYS A 992 23.18 -14.08 39.42
C LYS A 992 24.55 -13.71 39.98
N LEU A 993 24.77 -13.82 41.28
CA LEU A 993 26.12 -13.68 41.82
C LEU A 993 26.98 -14.85 41.33
N GLY A 994 28.17 -14.55 40.79
CA GLY A 994 29.14 -15.54 40.34
C GLY A 994 30.50 -15.35 41.01
N ALA A 995 31.41 -16.31 40.80
CA ALA A 995 32.73 -16.25 41.41
C ALA A 995 33.49 -14.97 41.01
N PRO A 996 34.07 -14.25 41.98
CA PRO A 996 34.71 -12.96 41.72
C PRO A 996 35.97 -13.13 40.87
N VAL A 997 36.37 -12.07 40.17
CA VAL A 997 37.59 -12.05 39.38
C VAL A 997 38.71 -11.46 40.23
N LEU A 998 39.56 -12.34 40.75
CA LEU A 998 40.62 -12.00 41.69
C LEU A 998 41.99 -12.23 41.05
N GLY A 999 42.89 -11.27 41.24
CA GLY A 999 44.32 -11.47 41.02
C GLY A 999 45.00 -11.98 42.30
N ALA A 1000 46.30 -12.25 42.22
CA ALA A 1000 47.05 -12.62 43.42
C ALA A 1000 47.08 -11.46 44.44
N GLY A 1001 46.82 -11.75 45.72
CA GLY A 1001 46.80 -10.74 46.78
C GLY A 1001 45.81 -11.04 47.91
N PHE A 1002 45.76 -10.15 48.90
CA PHE A 1002 44.85 -10.23 50.04
C PHE A 1002 43.49 -9.58 49.72
N TYR A 1003 42.41 -10.20 50.16
CA TYR A 1003 41.04 -9.72 50.04
C TYR A 1003 40.34 -9.75 51.39
N ASP A 1004 39.67 -8.65 51.75
CA ASP A 1004 38.98 -8.46 53.03
C ASP A 1004 37.49 -8.23 52.80
N ASP A 1005 36.66 -9.06 53.43
CA ASP A 1005 35.21 -8.94 53.34
C ASP A 1005 34.60 -7.89 54.29
N GLY A 1006 35.34 -7.45 55.30
CA GLY A 1006 34.86 -6.58 56.37
C GLY A 1006 33.89 -7.21 57.35
N ALA A 1007 33.53 -8.48 57.17
CA ALA A 1007 32.83 -9.28 58.16
C ALA A 1007 33.81 -10.07 59.05
N GLY A 1008 35.11 -9.94 58.81
CA GLY A 1008 36.18 -10.54 59.60
C GLY A 1008 36.88 -11.71 58.91
N THR A 1009 36.70 -11.90 57.61
CA THR A 1009 37.43 -12.88 56.80
C THR A 1009 38.43 -12.16 55.89
N VAL A 1010 39.72 -12.48 56.04
CA VAL A 1010 40.76 -12.02 55.13
C VAL A 1010 41.38 -13.24 54.46
N ARG A 1011 41.38 -13.25 53.12
CA ARG A 1011 41.81 -14.38 52.30
C ARG A 1011 42.90 -13.96 51.34
N PHE A 1012 43.97 -14.75 51.29
CA PHE A 1012 45.01 -14.60 50.29
C PHE A 1012 44.70 -15.48 49.08
N VAL A 1013 44.75 -14.92 47.88
CA VAL A 1013 44.65 -15.67 46.61
C VAL A 1013 46.01 -15.69 45.94
N THR A 1014 46.47 -16.87 45.54
CA THR A 1014 47.76 -17.04 44.86
C THR A 1014 47.63 -16.78 43.36
N SER A 1015 48.74 -16.65 42.65
CA SER A 1015 48.71 -16.49 41.18
C SER A 1015 48.16 -17.70 40.42
N THR A 1016 48.04 -18.86 41.08
CA THR A 1016 47.43 -20.07 40.50
C THR A 1016 45.96 -20.22 40.88
N GLY A 1017 45.38 -19.23 41.58
CA GLY A 1017 43.97 -19.23 42.02
C GLY A 1017 43.71 -20.07 43.28
N ALA A 1018 44.74 -20.58 43.96
CA ALA A 1018 44.54 -21.22 45.27
C ALA A 1018 44.26 -20.14 46.32
N SER A 1019 43.29 -20.39 47.21
CA SER A 1019 42.86 -19.42 48.20
C SER A 1019 43.10 -19.92 49.63
N LEU A 1020 43.67 -19.06 50.46
CA LEU A 1020 44.15 -19.38 51.80
C LEU A 1020 43.58 -18.39 52.81
N ASP A 1021 42.88 -18.91 53.82
CA ASP A 1021 42.38 -18.05 54.90
C ASP A 1021 43.54 -17.57 55.77
N THR A 1022 43.48 -16.29 56.15
CA THR A 1022 44.40 -15.73 57.15
C THR A 1022 43.77 -15.83 58.52
N ARG A 1023 44.46 -16.54 59.41
CA ARG A 1023 44.06 -16.61 60.82
C ARG A 1023 44.15 -15.22 61.44
N PRO A 1024 43.34 -14.89 62.45
CA PRO A 1024 43.39 -13.59 63.12
C PRO A 1024 44.82 -13.18 63.55
N ALA A 1025 45.63 -14.13 64.04
CA ALA A 1025 47.03 -13.89 64.44
C ALA A 1025 47.96 -13.49 63.28
N GLN A 1026 47.60 -13.80 62.03
CA GLN A 1026 48.40 -13.52 60.83
C GLN A 1026 48.10 -12.16 60.23
N ARG A 1027 47.05 -11.49 60.71
CA ARG A 1027 46.57 -10.21 60.20
C ARG A 1027 47.40 -9.09 60.81
N ILE A 1028 48.68 -9.05 60.48
CA ILE A 1028 49.67 -8.17 61.09
C ILE A 1028 50.34 -7.29 60.05
N GLY A 1029 50.52 -6.02 60.38
CA GLY A 1029 51.21 -5.02 59.54
C GLY A 1029 50.76 -5.02 58.07
N THR A 1030 51.68 -5.25 57.14
CA THR A 1030 51.46 -5.17 55.68
C THR A 1030 50.47 -6.22 55.15
N VAL A 1031 50.13 -7.25 55.93
CA VAL A 1031 49.19 -8.32 55.54
C VAL A 1031 47.75 -7.80 55.38
N ILE A 1032 47.30 -6.85 56.22
CA ILE A 1032 45.97 -6.23 56.09
C ILE A 1032 46.03 -4.92 55.30
N ALA A 1033 47.11 -4.14 55.45
CA ALA A 1033 47.17 -2.77 54.91
C ALA A 1033 46.99 -2.69 53.39
N GLY A 1034 47.32 -3.77 52.65
CA GLY A 1034 47.14 -3.88 51.20
C GLY A 1034 45.93 -4.74 50.76
N ALA A 1035 45.06 -5.16 51.67
CA ALA A 1035 43.93 -6.02 51.33
C ALA A 1035 42.86 -5.26 50.54
N LYS A 1036 42.43 -5.85 49.41
CA LYS A 1036 41.38 -5.30 48.56
C LYS A 1036 40.02 -5.63 49.15
N ARG A 1037 39.13 -4.64 49.23
CA ARG A 1037 37.74 -4.84 49.70
C ARG A 1037 36.99 -5.75 48.74
N ILE A 1038 36.28 -6.73 49.29
CA ILE A 1038 35.38 -7.62 48.55
C ILE A 1038 34.09 -7.82 49.36
N THR A 1039 32.96 -8.17 48.74
CA THR A 1039 31.77 -8.57 49.51
C THR A 1039 31.92 -9.99 50.09
N SER A 1040 31.32 -10.24 51.26
CA SER A 1040 31.35 -11.57 51.90
C SER A 1040 30.73 -12.64 50.99
N GLU A 1041 29.66 -12.31 50.27
CA GLU A 1041 29.01 -13.24 49.35
C GLU A 1041 29.91 -13.58 48.16
N SER A 1042 30.66 -12.62 47.60
CA SER A 1042 31.64 -12.89 46.55
C SER A 1042 32.83 -13.70 47.06
N LEU A 1043 33.33 -13.38 48.26
CA LEU A 1043 34.46 -14.10 48.84
C LEU A 1043 34.12 -15.57 49.11
N ALA A 1044 32.87 -15.88 49.44
CA ALA A 1044 32.38 -17.24 49.66
C ALA A 1044 32.48 -18.15 48.41
N PHE A 1045 32.56 -17.59 47.20
CA PHE A 1045 32.78 -18.38 45.97
C PHE A 1045 34.22 -18.89 45.82
N GLN A 1046 35.17 -18.38 46.62
CA GLN A 1046 36.56 -18.84 46.56
C GLN A 1046 36.73 -20.10 47.42
N PRO A 1047 37.11 -21.25 46.83
CA PRO A 1047 37.28 -22.48 47.60
C PRO A 1047 38.51 -22.38 48.50
N VAL A 1048 38.35 -22.68 49.78
CA VAL A 1048 39.43 -22.59 50.78
C VAL A 1048 40.35 -23.79 50.65
N ASN A 1049 41.61 -23.55 50.28
CA ASN A 1049 42.66 -24.56 50.12
C ASN A 1049 43.49 -24.78 51.40
N GLY A 1050 43.14 -24.10 52.49
CA GLY A 1050 43.79 -24.18 53.79
C GLY A 1050 43.99 -22.80 54.42
N ASN A 1051 44.78 -22.76 55.48
CA ASN A 1051 45.24 -21.50 56.06
C ASN A 1051 46.58 -21.10 55.44
N LEU A 1052 46.83 -19.79 55.32
CA LEU A 1052 48.15 -19.28 54.91
C LEU A 1052 49.20 -19.81 55.91
N PRO A 1053 50.32 -20.41 55.49
CA PRO A 1053 51.35 -20.85 56.44
C PRO A 1053 52.14 -19.66 57.01
N ASP A 1054 52.55 -19.72 58.28
CA ASP A 1054 53.46 -18.72 58.86
C ASP A 1054 54.89 -18.85 58.32
N ARG A 1055 55.27 -20.08 57.96
CA ARG A 1055 56.59 -20.47 57.44
C ARG A 1055 56.38 -21.13 56.08
N ILE A 1056 56.80 -20.45 55.04
CA ILE A 1056 56.41 -20.72 53.66
C ILE A 1056 57.59 -21.22 52.84
N THR A 1057 57.34 -22.24 52.03
CA THR A 1057 58.20 -22.60 50.91
C THR A 1057 57.55 -22.17 49.62
N ALA A 1058 58.29 -21.43 48.80
CA ALA A 1058 57.83 -21.03 47.48
C ALA A 1058 59.02 -21.02 46.52
N ALA A 1059 58.89 -21.71 45.39
CA ALA A 1059 59.93 -21.84 44.36
C ALA A 1059 61.33 -22.22 44.92
N GLY A 1060 61.38 -23.14 45.89
CA GLY A 1060 62.62 -23.60 46.53
C GLY A 1060 63.25 -22.62 47.53
N ARG A 1061 62.64 -21.45 47.74
CA ARG A 1061 63.05 -20.44 48.72
C ARG A 1061 62.17 -20.54 49.97
N ARG A 1062 62.71 -20.10 51.11
CA ARG A 1062 62.09 -20.23 52.43
C ARG A 1062 61.79 -18.85 52.98
N PHE A 1063 60.56 -18.64 53.41
CA PHE A 1063 60.08 -17.36 53.87
C PHE A 1063 59.38 -17.49 55.22
N VAL A 1064 59.48 -16.46 56.05
CA VAL A 1064 58.67 -16.32 57.27
C VAL A 1064 57.80 -15.09 57.10
N LEU A 1065 56.51 -15.22 57.43
CA LEU A 1065 55.57 -14.12 57.41
C LEU A 1065 55.90 -13.16 58.56
N THR A 1066 56.21 -11.91 58.24
CA THR A 1066 56.46 -10.85 59.23
C THR A 1066 55.41 -9.74 59.09
N SER A 1067 55.35 -8.83 60.06
CA SER A 1067 54.56 -7.59 59.99
C SER A 1067 54.95 -6.69 58.81
N GLU A 1068 56.12 -6.90 58.21
CA GLU A 1068 56.63 -6.14 57.08
C GLU A 1068 56.53 -6.90 55.75
N GLY A 1069 56.01 -8.14 55.79
CA GLY A 1069 55.86 -9.02 54.63
C GLY A 1069 56.65 -10.31 54.76
N LEU A 1070 56.76 -11.06 53.66
CA LEU A 1070 57.58 -12.26 53.60
C LEU A 1070 59.05 -11.90 53.65
N LEU A 1071 59.70 -12.33 54.73
CA LEU A 1071 61.14 -12.28 54.87
C LEU A 1071 61.73 -13.57 54.35
N GLU A 1072 62.59 -13.48 53.34
CA GLU A 1072 63.35 -14.65 52.89
C GLU A 1072 64.45 -14.99 53.89
N VAL A 1073 64.40 -16.21 54.42
CA VAL A 1073 65.31 -16.68 55.47
C VAL A 1073 66.05 -17.94 55.04
N SER A 1074 67.10 -18.27 55.78
CA SER A 1074 67.68 -19.61 55.73
C SER A 1074 66.82 -20.58 56.54
N ALA A 1075 66.36 -21.70 55.97
CA ALA A 1075 65.62 -22.72 56.74
C ALA A 1075 66.44 -23.23 57.94
N ALA A 1076 67.77 -23.35 57.78
CA ALA A 1076 68.66 -23.74 58.87
C ALA A 1076 68.60 -22.77 60.05
N ALA A 1077 68.29 -21.48 59.84
CA ALA A 1077 68.17 -20.49 60.92
C ALA A 1077 67.05 -20.82 61.91
N TYR A 1078 66.00 -21.52 61.47
CA TYR A 1078 64.82 -21.87 62.25
C TYR A 1078 64.84 -23.32 62.78
N GLY A 1079 65.97 -24.03 62.62
CA GLY A 1079 66.15 -25.39 63.14
C GLY A 1079 65.16 -26.39 62.54
N ALA A 1080 64.46 -27.15 63.39
CA ALA A 1080 63.53 -28.21 62.98
C ALA A 1080 62.11 -27.71 62.65
N LEU A 1081 61.85 -26.40 62.70
CA LEU A 1081 60.52 -25.85 62.42
C LEU A 1081 60.11 -26.10 60.95
N PRO A 1082 58.93 -26.70 60.71
CA PRO A 1082 58.53 -27.04 59.35
C PRO A 1082 58.15 -25.79 58.55
N PHE A 1083 58.56 -25.78 57.28
CA PHE A 1083 58.09 -24.83 56.27
C PHE A 1083 57.10 -25.56 55.36
N SER A 1084 55.91 -25.01 55.19
CA SER A 1084 54.87 -25.60 54.34
C SER A 1084 54.97 -25.03 52.92
N GLU A 1085 54.78 -25.87 51.91
CA GLU A 1085 54.66 -25.40 50.52
C GLU A 1085 53.49 -24.43 50.38
N LEU A 1086 53.73 -23.30 49.73
CA LEU A 1086 52.66 -22.39 49.32
C LEU A 1086 51.93 -23.04 48.14
N PRO A 1087 50.62 -23.29 48.23
CA PRO A 1087 49.84 -23.76 47.09
C PRO A 1087 50.04 -22.86 45.86
N GLY A 1088 50.56 -23.45 44.77
CA GLY A 1088 50.92 -22.74 43.54
C GLY A 1088 52.36 -22.22 43.46
N GLY A 1089 53.16 -22.37 44.52
CA GLY A 1089 54.62 -22.14 44.54
C GLY A 1089 55.10 -20.70 44.33
N SER A 1090 54.19 -19.74 44.19
CA SER A 1090 54.47 -18.35 43.81
C SER A 1090 54.16 -17.39 44.96
N THR A 1091 55.12 -16.54 45.32
CA THR A 1091 54.93 -15.45 46.30
C THR A 1091 54.24 -14.22 45.70
N ALA A 1092 53.80 -14.28 44.45
CA ALA A 1092 53.11 -13.17 43.79
C ALA A 1092 51.88 -12.73 44.62
N GLY A 1093 51.76 -11.43 44.87
CA GLY A 1093 50.68 -10.85 45.69
C GLY A 1093 50.95 -10.83 47.19
N LEU A 1094 52.04 -11.45 47.67
CA LEU A 1094 52.50 -11.30 49.06
C LEU A 1094 53.45 -10.10 49.17
N PRO A 1095 53.28 -9.21 50.17
CA PRO A 1095 54.27 -8.19 50.49
C PRO A 1095 55.62 -8.84 50.78
N MET A 1096 56.71 -8.27 50.28
CA MET A 1096 58.06 -8.79 50.50
C MET A 1096 58.81 -7.86 51.47
N ALA A 1097 59.28 -8.43 52.59
CA ALA A 1097 60.07 -7.70 53.59
C ALA A 1097 61.57 -7.65 53.22
N GLY A 1098 61.99 -8.41 52.20
CA GLY A 1098 63.38 -8.54 51.77
C GLY A 1098 63.94 -9.91 52.09
N SER A 1099 65.26 -9.99 52.29
CA SER A 1099 65.94 -11.23 52.67
C SER A 1099 66.85 -11.01 53.86
N GLU A 1100 66.72 -11.86 54.87
CA GLU A 1100 67.66 -11.95 55.97
C GLU A 1100 68.06 -13.42 56.18
N ARG A 1101 69.02 -13.85 55.36
CA ARG A 1101 69.58 -15.21 55.41
C ARG A 1101 70.67 -15.38 56.47
N ARG A 1102 71.15 -14.28 57.07
CA ARG A 1102 72.08 -14.31 58.20
C ARG A 1102 71.31 -14.56 59.50
N PRO A 1103 71.99 -14.87 60.62
CA PRO A 1103 71.38 -14.81 61.93
C PRO A 1103 70.67 -13.47 62.15
N HIS A 1104 69.43 -13.50 62.66
CA HIS A 1104 68.61 -12.29 62.87
C HIS A 1104 67.69 -12.42 64.09
N PHE A 1105 67.23 -11.29 64.60
CA PHE A 1105 66.27 -11.25 65.69
C PHE A 1105 64.84 -11.34 65.17
N VAL A 1106 64.03 -12.14 65.85
CA VAL A 1106 62.61 -12.36 65.51
C VAL A 1106 61.78 -12.49 66.80
N ARG A 1107 60.56 -11.95 66.83
CA ARG A 1107 59.62 -12.12 67.94
C ARG A 1107 58.20 -12.32 67.45
N GLU A 1108 57.37 -13.00 68.24
CA GLU A 1108 55.93 -13.06 67.97
C GLU A 1108 55.26 -11.73 68.34
N GLN A 1109 54.18 -11.38 67.65
CA GLN A 1109 53.53 -10.08 67.79
C GLN A 1109 53.03 -9.79 69.23
N SER A 1110 52.48 -10.80 69.91
CA SER A 1110 51.90 -10.68 71.25
C SER A 1110 52.93 -10.84 72.36
N THR A 1111 54.14 -11.30 72.02
CA THR A 1111 55.20 -11.55 72.99
C THR A 1111 56.29 -10.48 72.93
N SER A 1112 56.84 -10.13 74.09
CA SER A 1112 58.05 -9.30 74.18
C SER A 1112 59.33 -10.11 74.05
N THR A 1113 59.22 -11.45 74.04
CA THR A 1113 60.35 -12.37 73.92
C THR A 1113 60.92 -12.31 72.51
N VAL A 1114 62.15 -11.80 72.39
CA VAL A 1114 62.91 -11.79 71.13
C VAL A 1114 63.80 -13.03 71.08
N TYR A 1115 63.77 -13.74 69.97
CA TYR A 1115 64.61 -14.90 69.67
C TYR A 1115 65.68 -14.51 68.63
N LEU A 1116 66.86 -15.10 68.75
CA LEU A 1116 67.88 -15.15 67.71
C LEU A 1116 67.64 -16.40 66.85
N ALA A 1117 67.36 -16.22 65.56
CA ALA A 1117 67.23 -17.32 64.60
C ALA A 1117 68.62 -17.64 64.01
N SER A 1118 69.28 -18.69 64.52
CA SER A 1118 70.64 -19.08 64.12
C SER A 1118 70.92 -20.56 64.39
N GLY A 1119 70.50 -21.45 63.50
CA GLY A 1119 70.59 -22.91 63.72
C GLY A 1119 69.46 -23.48 64.58
N GLY A 1120 68.46 -22.65 64.90
CA GLY A 1120 67.42 -22.88 65.91
C GLY A 1120 67.02 -21.54 66.55
N LEU A 1121 65.88 -21.51 67.25
CA LEU A 1121 65.41 -20.31 67.95
C LEU A 1121 65.92 -20.31 69.39
N SER A 1122 66.75 -19.32 69.73
CA SER A 1122 67.28 -19.12 71.09
C SER A 1122 66.84 -17.77 71.65
N PRO A 1123 66.31 -17.66 72.89
CA PRO A 1123 65.98 -16.36 73.48
C PRO A 1123 67.19 -15.41 73.48
N ALA A 1124 67.02 -14.21 72.94
CA ALA A 1124 68.10 -13.23 72.73
C ALA A 1124 68.25 -12.20 73.86
N GLY A 1125 67.52 -12.37 74.97
CA GLY A 1125 67.54 -11.47 76.13
C GLY A 1125 66.93 -10.09 75.86
N ASP A 1126 67.20 -9.16 76.78
CA ASP A 1126 66.80 -7.75 76.67
C ASP A 1126 67.58 -7.00 75.58
N GLU A 1127 67.27 -5.73 75.38
CA GLU A 1127 67.86 -4.91 74.31
C GLU A 1127 69.39 -4.77 74.42
N SER A 1128 69.91 -4.76 75.65
CA SER A 1128 71.36 -4.68 75.88
C SER A 1128 72.08 -5.97 75.45
N HIS A 1129 71.48 -7.13 75.75
CA HIS A 1129 71.98 -8.43 75.29
C HIS A 1129 71.93 -8.55 73.76
N ARG A 1130 70.85 -8.07 73.13
CA ARG A 1130 70.73 -8.07 71.67
C ARG A 1130 71.77 -7.16 71.01
N ALA A 1131 72.01 -5.96 71.55
CA ALA A 1131 73.04 -5.06 71.05
C ALA A 1131 74.45 -5.69 71.15
N ALA A 1132 74.73 -6.44 72.22
CA ALA A 1132 75.97 -7.20 72.36
C ALA A 1132 76.08 -8.33 71.33
N ILE A 1133 75.01 -9.11 71.11
CA ILE A 1133 74.96 -10.16 70.08
C ILE A 1133 75.18 -9.54 68.67
N SER A 1134 74.55 -8.40 68.38
CA SER A 1134 74.76 -7.65 67.14
C SER A 1134 76.20 -7.20 66.93
N ALA A 1135 76.82 -6.63 67.98
CA ALA A 1135 78.19 -6.13 67.90
C ALA A 1135 79.23 -7.25 67.74
N VAL A 1136 79.01 -8.40 68.40
CA VAL A 1136 79.97 -9.53 68.41
C VAL A 1136 79.81 -10.41 67.17
N TYR A 1137 78.57 -10.72 66.77
CA TYR A 1137 78.29 -11.73 65.74
C TYR A 1137 77.76 -11.12 64.43
N GLY A 1138 77.67 -9.79 64.32
CA GLY A 1138 77.22 -9.09 63.11
C GLY A 1138 75.73 -9.28 62.80
N VAL A 1139 74.92 -9.65 63.81
CA VAL A 1139 73.46 -9.82 63.70
C VAL A 1139 72.81 -8.45 63.51
N PRO A 1140 71.96 -8.23 62.49
CA PRO A 1140 71.21 -6.97 62.34
C PRO A 1140 70.38 -6.65 63.57
N THR A 1141 70.37 -5.38 63.99
CA THR A 1141 69.62 -4.92 65.17
C THR A 1141 68.10 -4.92 64.95
N HIS A 1142 67.66 -5.03 63.71
CA HIS A 1142 66.25 -5.09 63.35
C HIS A 1142 65.60 -6.36 63.92
N VAL A 1143 64.45 -6.20 64.59
CA VAL A 1143 63.68 -7.29 65.15
C VAL A 1143 62.46 -7.54 64.27
N TRP A 1144 62.48 -8.64 63.54
CA TRP A 1144 61.36 -9.06 62.71
C TRP A 1144 60.19 -9.49 63.60
N VAL A 1145 59.01 -8.90 63.41
CA VAL A 1145 57.80 -9.28 64.16
C VAL A 1145 56.99 -10.26 63.32
N VAL A 1146 56.65 -11.43 63.86
CA VAL A 1146 55.92 -12.51 63.16
C VAL A 1146 54.58 -12.79 63.83
N PRO A 1147 53.63 -13.46 63.14
CA PRO A 1147 52.35 -13.88 63.73
C PRO A 1147 52.53 -14.72 65.00
N ASP A 1148 51.55 -14.68 65.90
CA ASP A 1148 51.57 -15.59 67.06
C ASP A 1148 51.44 -17.04 66.60
N GLY A 1149 52.31 -17.91 67.10
CA GLY A 1149 52.46 -19.30 66.68
C GLY A 1149 53.47 -19.51 65.55
N ALA A 1150 54.00 -18.44 64.93
CA ALA A 1150 54.98 -18.54 63.84
C ALA A 1150 56.37 -18.98 64.31
N LEU A 1151 56.66 -18.89 65.61
CA LEU A 1151 57.91 -19.38 66.22
C LEU A 1151 57.75 -20.71 66.97
N SER A 1152 56.52 -21.27 67.00
CA SER A 1152 56.20 -22.55 67.62
C SER A 1152 56.03 -23.73 66.65
#